data_AF-A0A0W0TQX2-F1
#
_entry.id   AF-A0A0W0TQX2-F1
#
_cell.length_a   1.000
_cell.length_b   1.000
_cell.length_c   1.000
_cell.angle_alpha   90.00
_cell.angle_beta   90.00
_cell.angle_gamma   90.00
#
_symmetry.space_group_name_H-M   'P 1'
#
loop_
_entity.id
_entity.type
_entity.pdbx_description
1 polymer ?
#
loop_
_entity_poly.entity_id
_entity_poly.type
_entity_poly.pdbx_seq_one_letter_code
_entity_poly.pdbx_strand_id
1 'polypeptide(L)'
;MTLFAEYIQPVTAWLHAHPHWALIFTFLISFTESLAIIGSVIPGSVTMTAIGILAGSGVMRIDLTLLAAMLGAVAGDSASYMLGYTFSDKLGTIWPFSRYPQWLTYGKDFFTRHGGKSVLIGRFVGPLRSIIPVIAGMMHMSHLRFYIANIISAIAWSILYVLPGILIGAASNELAPESATKLFVFVLIVLGVVWLASVLVKWLIIRLNRFLRTHLHDFWSWSACHPHLARFFQFITPAEETNHYATAGLVLLFLVCFLSFWIVTILALHHGWVTGVNQPVHLLLQSIRTASFDSFFIVSAQLCSNLTLVTLTTAILLITAYYRDWRTLVFFANLLFSTTVVLLLTHWLIDTQRPSGLLEVKSGNSYPAIQLTYATAIFSALLYYIGQYGNSRLKPTINLIFNLALLIAGFANLYLGDHWFTDILGAYLAGLSLSVLHWLFYRRKPASVAYSSYLASGLAFLLLIASSLSGLLNYNQEIRGHQPYFAQYVFTDHLWWNQSKPLLPIYRVNRLGHPVSYFNLQYAGTVSRIESSLSAFGWRKQNESLYRSLLKRLNGHSSYAEMPLMAQLYQNRKPVLIMTYDPKDGGPSLVLRLWRSNYHLKHYRQPIWIGSVHSKALSKKQIATETKTAHHPALYYVRMALSQYLQREVALPVNPSKKLLIDVEPKLLLIKELAPSELFNFTVLPHYQHPMTPVGTNDFLSFQATY
;
A
#
# COMPACT_ATOMS: atom_id res chain seq x y z
N MET A 1 15.12 -10.56 -26.30
CA MET A 1 13.91 -9.70 -26.29
C MET A 1 13.08 -9.80 -27.57
N THR A 2 13.52 -10.52 -28.62
CA THR A 2 12.81 -10.71 -29.91
C THR A 2 11.77 -11.84 -29.88
N LEU A 3 12.07 -12.97 -29.22
CA LEU A 3 11.11 -14.09 -29.06
C LEU A 3 9.76 -13.67 -28.46
N PHE A 4 9.75 -12.74 -27.51
CA PHE A 4 8.51 -12.31 -26.86
C PHE A 4 7.58 -11.49 -27.76
N ALA A 5 8.14 -10.68 -28.67
CA ALA A 5 7.35 -9.92 -29.63
C ALA A 5 6.76 -10.85 -30.71
N GLU A 6 7.52 -11.85 -31.15
CA GLU A 6 7.10 -12.81 -32.18
C GLU A 6 5.99 -13.76 -31.73
N TYR A 7 5.92 -14.16 -30.45
CA TYR A 7 4.90 -15.13 -29.99
C TYR A 7 3.67 -14.49 -29.32
N ILE A 8 3.80 -13.35 -28.62
CA ILE A 8 2.67 -12.73 -27.90
C ILE A 8 1.85 -11.80 -28.81
N GLN A 9 2.48 -11.06 -29.72
CA GLN A 9 1.74 -10.18 -30.63
C GLN A 9 0.71 -10.94 -31.49
N PRO A 10 1.02 -12.11 -32.09
CA PRO A 10 0.04 -12.87 -32.85
C PRO A 10 -1.12 -13.34 -31.98
N VAL A 11 -0.85 -13.78 -30.74
CA VAL A 11 -1.89 -14.25 -29.81
C VAL A 11 -2.81 -13.10 -29.41
N THR A 12 -2.25 -11.94 -29.06
CA THR A 12 -3.06 -10.75 -28.72
C THR A 12 -3.82 -10.21 -29.92
N ALA A 13 -3.20 -10.16 -31.11
CA ALA A 13 -3.86 -9.77 -32.35
C ALA A 13 -4.97 -10.75 -32.75
N TRP A 14 -4.76 -12.05 -32.55
CA TRP A 14 -5.77 -13.09 -32.79
C TRP A 14 -6.93 -12.99 -31.80
N LEU A 15 -6.66 -12.72 -30.51
CA LEU A 15 -7.71 -12.47 -29.50
C LEU A 15 -8.52 -11.20 -29.80
N HIS A 16 -7.86 -10.15 -30.31
CA HIS A 16 -8.56 -8.96 -30.81
C HIS A 16 -9.44 -9.24 -32.03
N ALA A 17 -9.00 -10.13 -32.92
CA ALA A 17 -9.78 -10.55 -34.08
C ALA A 17 -10.93 -11.52 -33.70
N HIS A 18 -10.78 -12.29 -32.61
CA HIS A 18 -11.74 -13.32 -32.19
C HIS A 18 -12.12 -13.22 -30.70
N PRO A 19 -12.78 -12.14 -30.26
CA PRO A 19 -13.10 -11.91 -28.85
C PRO A 19 -14.05 -12.97 -28.25
N HIS A 20 -14.80 -13.70 -29.07
CA HIS A 20 -15.69 -14.78 -28.62
C HIS A 20 -14.91 -15.98 -28.07
N TRP A 21 -13.76 -16.35 -28.66
CA TRP A 21 -12.92 -17.42 -28.13
C TRP A 21 -12.35 -17.08 -26.75
N ALA A 22 -12.02 -15.81 -26.52
CA ALA A 22 -11.55 -15.33 -25.22
C ALA A 22 -12.62 -15.49 -24.12
N LEU A 23 -13.89 -15.27 -24.45
CA LEU A 23 -15.03 -15.53 -23.55
C LEU A 23 -15.22 -17.03 -23.29
N ILE A 24 -15.05 -17.88 -24.30
CA ILE A 24 -15.08 -19.35 -24.14
C ILE A 24 -13.95 -19.82 -23.22
N PHE A 25 -12.72 -19.31 -23.40
CA PHE A 25 -11.62 -19.63 -22.50
C PHE A 25 -11.88 -19.15 -21.08
N THR A 26 -12.47 -17.96 -20.91
CA THR A 26 -12.89 -17.45 -19.59
C THR A 26 -13.86 -18.41 -18.91
N PHE A 27 -14.88 -18.89 -19.64
CA PHE A 27 -15.82 -19.89 -19.16
C PHE A 27 -15.11 -21.20 -18.77
N LEU A 28 -14.25 -21.75 -19.64
CA LEU A 28 -13.55 -23.01 -19.40
C LEU A 28 -12.58 -22.95 -18.22
N ILE A 29 -11.84 -21.85 -18.08
CA ILE A 29 -10.93 -21.64 -16.95
C ILE A 29 -11.76 -21.58 -15.66
N SER A 30 -12.82 -20.77 -15.63
CA SER A 30 -13.66 -20.68 -14.44
C SER A 30 -14.36 -22.00 -14.10
N PHE A 31 -14.80 -22.75 -15.12
CA PHE A 31 -15.35 -24.10 -14.97
C PHE A 31 -14.35 -25.07 -14.35
N THR A 32 -13.16 -25.20 -14.93
CA THR A 32 -12.11 -26.11 -14.44
C THR A 32 -11.60 -25.74 -13.06
N GLU A 33 -11.57 -24.45 -12.75
CA GLU A 33 -11.21 -23.93 -11.45
C GLU A 33 -12.27 -24.22 -10.36
N SER A 34 -13.53 -24.32 -10.75
CA SER A 34 -14.64 -24.70 -9.87
C SER A 34 -14.87 -26.23 -9.79
N LEU A 35 -14.15 -27.02 -10.60
CA LEU A 35 -14.22 -28.47 -10.53
C LEU A 35 -13.48 -29.02 -9.31
N ALA A 36 -14.03 -30.08 -8.74
CA ALA A 36 -13.41 -30.87 -7.69
C ALA A 36 -11.99 -31.29 -8.10
N ILE A 37 -11.02 -31.13 -7.19
CA ILE A 37 -9.61 -31.52 -7.36
C ILE A 37 -8.86 -30.64 -8.37
N ILE A 38 -9.35 -30.47 -9.58
CA ILE A 38 -8.75 -29.63 -10.63
C ILE A 38 -8.65 -28.17 -10.15
N GLY A 39 -9.70 -27.69 -9.49
CA GLY A 39 -9.75 -26.36 -8.90
C GLY A 39 -8.77 -26.08 -7.76
N SER A 40 -8.13 -27.12 -7.21
CA SER A 40 -7.04 -26.98 -6.24
C SER A 40 -5.67 -26.79 -6.89
N VAL A 41 -5.53 -27.17 -8.16
CA VAL A 41 -4.30 -27.04 -8.97
C VAL A 41 -4.27 -25.71 -9.70
N ILE A 42 -5.42 -25.28 -10.25
CA ILE A 42 -5.52 -24.04 -11.03
C ILE A 42 -5.60 -22.82 -10.10
N PRO A 43 -4.64 -21.86 -10.18
CA PRO A 43 -4.64 -20.66 -9.35
C PRO A 43 -5.64 -19.63 -9.87
N GLY A 44 -6.89 -19.83 -9.48
CA GLY A 44 -8.02 -19.01 -9.89
C GLY A 44 -7.89 -17.50 -9.75
N SER A 45 -7.33 -17.07 -8.62
CA SER A 45 -7.14 -15.65 -8.36
C SER A 45 -6.21 -15.01 -9.38
N VAL A 46 -5.20 -15.74 -9.86
CA VAL A 46 -4.24 -15.28 -10.85
C VAL A 46 -4.87 -15.27 -12.24
N THR A 47 -5.52 -16.36 -12.62
CA THR A 47 -6.13 -16.50 -13.96
C THR A 47 -7.28 -15.51 -14.17
N MET A 48 -8.16 -15.33 -13.18
CA MET A 48 -9.25 -14.36 -13.26
C MET A 48 -8.77 -12.92 -13.24
N THR A 49 -7.70 -12.61 -12.50
CA THR A 49 -7.07 -11.29 -12.57
C THR A 49 -6.53 -11.05 -13.99
N ALA A 50 -5.87 -12.03 -14.59
CA ALA A 50 -5.36 -11.90 -15.96
C ALA A 50 -6.48 -11.69 -17.00
N ILE A 51 -7.57 -12.46 -16.90
CA ILE A 51 -8.78 -12.29 -17.71
C ILE A 51 -9.37 -10.89 -17.50
N GLY A 52 -9.43 -10.42 -16.25
CA GLY A 52 -9.84 -9.07 -15.90
C GLY A 52 -8.97 -8.01 -16.55
N ILE A 53 -7.65 -8.20 -16.61
CA ILE A 53 -6.73 -7.26 -17.28
C ILE A 53 -7.03 -7.19 -18.78
N LEU A 54 -7.26 -8.32 -19.45
CA LEU A 54 -7.64 -8.36 -20.86
C LEU A 54 -8.98 -7.65 -21.11
N ALA A 55 -9.95 -7.81 -20.22
CA ALA A 55 -11.21 -7.08 -20.30
C ALA A 55 -11.01 -5.57 -20.06
N GLY A 56 -10.20 -5.20 -19.05
CA GLY A 56 -9.89 -3.82 -18.72
C GLY A 56 -9.04 -3.08 -19.76
N SER A 57 -8.20 -3.80 -20.52
CA SER A 57 -7.44 -3.25 -21.64
C SER A 57 -8.28 -3.07 -22.91
N GLY A 58 -9.55 -3.52 -22.89
CA GLY A 58 -10.47 -3.40 -24.01
C GLY A 58 -10.36 -4.50 -25.06
N VAL A 59 -9.67 -5.61 -24.76
CA VAL A 59 -9.65 -6.81 -25.63
C VAL A 59 -11.00 -7.52 -25.59
N MET A 60 -11.61 -7.60 -24.39
CA MET A 60 -12.91 -8.23 -24.15
C MET A 60 -13.88 -7.23 -23.53
N ARG A 61 -15.18 -7.41 -23.78
CA ARG A 61 -16.21 -6.64 -23.07
C ARG A 61 -16.33 -7.13 -21.63
N ILE A 62 -16.33 -6.19 -20.69
CA ILE A 62 -16.30 -6.52 -19.26
C ILE A 62 -17.58 -7.22 -18.80
N ASP A 63 -18.74 -6.75 -19.25
CA ASP A 63 -20.05 -7.34 -18.97
C ASP A 63 -20.13 -8.83 -19.37
N LEU A 64 -19.71 -9.14 -20.59
CA LEU A 64 -19.67 -10.51 -21.10
C LEU A 64 -18.61 -11.36 -20.40
N THR A 65 -17.48 -10.76 -20.01
CA THR A 65 -16.41 -11.48 -19.30
C THR A 65 -16.87 -11.90 -17.90
N LEU A 66 -17.54 -10.99 -17.17
CA LEU A 66 -18.11 -11.29 -15.85
C LEU A 66 -19.20 -12.35 -15.95
N LEU A 67 -20.05 -12.29 -16.99
CA LEU A 67 -21.08 -13.29 -17.24
C LEU A 67 -20.48 -14.66 -17.57
N ALA A 68 -19.48 -14.72 -18.46
CA ALA A 68 -18.80 -15.96 -18.82
C ALA A 68 -18.10 -16.62 -17.62
N ALA A 69 -17.42 -15.82 -16.79
CA ALA A 69 -16.79 -16.30 -15.56
C ALA A 69 -17.85 -16.81 -14.56
N MET A 70 -18.94 -16.07 -14.35
CA MET A 70 -20.04 -16.52 -13.49
C MET A 70 -20.62 -17.86 -13.97
N LEU A 71 -20.94 -17.98 -15.26
CA LEU A 71 -21.54 -19.20 -15.82
C LEU A 71 -20.58 -20.39 -15.73
N GLY A 72 -19.28 -20.18 -15.97
CA GLY A 72 -18.26 -21.22 -15.82
C GLY A 72 -18.18 -21.72 -14.39
N ALA A 73 -18.07 -20.81 -13.41
CA ALA A 73 -18.02 -21.15 -11.99
C ALA A 73 -19.28 -21.91 -11.53
N VAL A 74 -20.47 -21.46 -11.94
CA VAL A 74 -21.73 -22.13 -11.62
C VAL A 74 -21.74 -23.55 -12.18
N ALA A 75 -21.36 -23.72 -13.45
CA ALA A 75 -21.33 -25.03 -14.10
C ALA A 75 -20.33 -25.98 -13.44
N GLY A 76 -19.12 -25.50 -13.08
CA GLY A 76 -18.09 -26.32 -12.44
C GLY A 76 -18.49 -26.79 -11.03
N ASP A 77 -19.04 -25.88 -10.22
CA ASP A 77 -19.54 -26.23 -8.88
C ASP A 77 -20.73 -27.19 -8.97
N SER A 78 -21.59 -27.03 -9.99
CA SER A 78 -22.73 -27.92 -10.21
C SER A 78 -22.30 -29.33 -10.62
N ALA A 79 -21.28 -29.45 -11.47
CA ALA A 79 -20.66 -30.73 -11.81
C ALA A 79 -20.05 -31.38 -10.56
N SER A 80 -19.31 -30.63 -9.75
CA SER A 80 -18.73 -31.09 -8.48
C SER A 80 -19.79 -31.55 -7.47
N TYR A 81 -20.90 -30.82 -7.36
CA TYR A 81 -22.03 -31.20 -6.52
C TYR A 81 -22.70 -32.47 -7.01
N MET A 82 -22.90 -32.61 -8.33
CA MET A 82 -23.48 -33.82 -8.90
C MET A 82 -22.58 -35.04 -8.68
N LEU A 83 -21.26 -34.88 -8.82
CA LEU A 83 -20.28 -35.92 -8.46
C LEU A 83 -20.42 -36.32 -6.98
N GLY A 84 -20.51 -35.35 -6.08
CA GLY A 84 -20.76 -35.58 -4.66
C GLY A 84 -22.07 -36.34 -4.38
N TYR A 85 -23.14 -35.94 -5.05
CA TYR A 85 -24.48 -36.50 -4.87
C TYR A 85 -24.61 -37.93 -5.40
N THR A 86 -23.95 -38.24 -6.52
CA THR A 86 -24.02 -39.55 -7.19
C THR A 86 -23.06 -40.58 -6.60
N PHE A 87 -21.84 -40.17 -6.24
CA PHE A 87 -20.78 -41.08 -5.79
C PHE A 87 -20.54 -41.03 -4.27
N SER A 88 -21.47 -40.45 -3.50
CA SER A 88 -21.37 -40.12 -2.07
C SER A 88 -20.44 -41.04 -1.26
N ASP A 89 -20.82 -42.32 -1.08
CA ASP A 89 -20.08 -43.27 -0.25
C ASP A 89 -18.77 -43.77 -0.89
N LYS A 90 -18.66 -43.72 -2.21
CA LYS A 90 -17.49 -44.19 -2.98
C LYS A 90 -16.40 -43.13 -3.11
N LEU A 91 -16.73 -41.85 -2.97
CA LEU A 91 -15.75 -40.77 -3.12
C LEU A 91 -14.61 -40.85 -2.10
N GLY A 92 -14.87 -41.35 -0.89
CA GLY A 92 -13.83 -41.52 0.14
C GLY A 92 -12.80 -42.60 -0.19
N THR A 93 -13.13 -43.56 -1.06
CA THR A 93 -12.23 -44.66 -1.43
C THR A 93 -11.47 -44.40 -2.74
N ILE A 94 -11.83 -43.35 -3.48
CA ILE A 94 -11.23 -42.99 -4.76
C ILE A 94 -10.10 -41.96 -4.55
N TRP A 95 -9.02 -42.09 -5.32
CA TRP A 95 -7.93 -41.11 -5.32
C TRP A 95 -8.43 -39.76 -5.87
N PRO A 96 -8.07 -38.59 -5.29
CA PRO A 96 -7.09 -38.36 -4.23
C PRO A 96 -7.65 -38.37 -2.80
N PHE A 97 -8.97 -38.50 -2.61
CA PHE A 97 -9.59 -38.42 -1.29
C PHE A 97 -9.21 -39.60 -0.37
N SER A 98 -8.93 -40.77 -0.93
CA SER A 98 -8.39 -41.92 -0.19
C SER A 98 -7.00 -41.66 0.42
N ARG A 99 -6.15 -40.89 -0.26
CA ARG A 99 -4.81 -40.53 0.21
C ARG A 99 -4.82 -39.33 1.16
N TYR A 100 -5.81 -38.45 1.04
CA TYR A 100 -5.96 -37.25 1.86
C TYR A 100 -7.36 -37.15 2.51
N PRO A 101 -7.74 -38.10 3.39
CA PRO A 101 -9.10 -38.16 3.95
C PRO A 101 -9.46 -36.92 4.78
N GLN A 102 -8.44 -36.26 5.36
CA GLN A 102 -8.56 -34.99 6.09
C GLN A 102 -9.30 -33.89 5.30
N TRP A 103 -9.22 -33.88 3.96
CA TRP A 103 -9.91 -32.90 3.12
C TRP A 103 -11.44 -33.06 3.17
N LEU A 104 -11.92 -34.30 3.16
CA LEU A 104 -13.34 -34.60 3.31
C LEU A 104 -13.81 -34.34 4.74
N THR A 105 -13.03 -34.74 5.75
CA THR A 105 -13.37 -34.49 7.16
C THR A 105 -13.47 -32.99 7.46
N TYR A 106 -12.50 -32.20 7.02
CA TYR A 106 -12.51 -30.75 7.21
C TYR A 106 -13.70 -30.07 6.51
N GLY A 107 -14.05 -30.53 5.30
CA GLY A 107 -15.24 -30.07 4.59
C GLY A 107 -16.54 -30.43 5.29
N LYS A 108 -16.67 -31.66 5.81
CA LYS A 108 -17.82 -32.12 6.61
C LYS A 108 -17.96 -31.31 7.89
N ASP A 109 -16.88 -31.09 8.64
CA ASP A 109 -16.89 -30.28 9.86
C ASP A 109 -17.28 -28.82 9.60
N PHE A 110 -16.84 -28.27 8.48
CA PHE A 110 -17.25 -26.93 8.07
C PHE A 110 -18.74 -26.90 7.73
N PHE A 111 -19.22 -27.90 6.98
CA PHE A 111 -20.61 -28.02 6.57
C PHE A 111 -21.58 -28.26 7.75
N THR A 112 -21.19 -29.07 8.74
CA THR A 112 -22.01 -29.30 9.94
C THR A 112 -22.14 -28.03 10.78
N ARG A 113 -21.08 -27.21 10.86
CA ARG A 113 -21.09 -25.94 11.63
C ARG A 113 -21.87 -24.81 10.95
N HIS A 114 -21.83 -24.72 9.62
CA HIS A 114 -22.37 -23.56 8.88
C HIS A 114 -23.56 -23.90 7.97
N GLY A 115 -23.90 -25.18 7.81
CA GLY A 115 -25.05 -25.67 7.03
C GLY A 115 -25.01 -25.17 5.57
N GLY A 116 -26.16 -24.76 5.04
CA GLY A 116 -26.26 -24.23 3.66
C GLY A 116 -25.43 -22.97 3.40
N LYS A 117 -25.05 -22.21 4.45
CA LYS A 117 -24.16 -21.03 4.31
C LYS A 117 -22.74 -21.43 3.90
N SER A 118 -22.39 -22.69 4.10
CA SER A 118 -21.07 -23.24 3.75
C SER A 118 -20.80 -23.14 2.25
N VAL A 119 -21.81 -23.32 1.39
CA VAL A 119 -21.64 -23.20 -0.07
C VAL A 119 -21.30 -21.76 -0.45
N LEU A 120 -21.94 -20.79 0.20
CA LEU A 120 -21.74 -19.37 -0.09
C LEU A 120 -20.40 -18.85 0.43
N ILE A 121 -20.05 -19.16 1.68
CA ILE A 121 -18.80 -18.69 2.32
C ILE A 121 -17.61 -19.50 1.85
N GLY A 122 -17.80 -20.80 1.65
CA GLY A 122 -16.79 -21.77 1.27
C GLY A 122 -16.02 -21.42 0.01
N ARG A 123 -16.68 -20.76 -0.95
CA ARG A 123 -16.06 -20.31 -2.19
C ARG A 123 -14.92 -19.31 -1.98
N PHE A 124 -14.92 -18.60 -0.85
CA PHE A 124 -13.90 -17.62 -0.48
C PHE A 124 -12.82 -18.18 0.47
N VAL A 125 -12.92 -19.45 0.88
CA VAL A 125 -11.95 -20.11 1.75
C VAL A 125 -11.09 -21.05 0.91
N GLY A 126 -9.85 -20.62 0.61
CA GLY A 126 -8.97 -21.21 -0.40
C GLY A 126 -8.95 -22.75 -0.48
N PRO A 127 -8.58 -23.48 0.59
CA PRO A 127 -8.52 -24.95 0.55
C PRO A 127 -9.89 -25.62 0.41
N LEU A 128 -10.95 -25.00 0.91
CA LEU A 128 -12.29 -25.59 0.98
C LEU A 128 -13.11 -25.36 -0.29
N ARG A 129 -12.76 -24.36 -1.09
CA ARG A 129 -13.52 -23.92 -2.26
C ARG A 129 -13.87 -25.04 -3.24
N SER A 130 -12.89 -25.84 -3.65
CA SER A 130 -13.08 -26.92 -4.63
C SER A 130 -13.70 -28.19 -4.02
N ILE A 131 -13.81 -28.27 -2.69
CA ILE A 131 -14.28 -29.45 -1.97
C ILE A 131 -15.74 -29.26 -1.51
N ILE A 132 -16.12 -28.05 -1.11
CA ILE A 132 -17.45 -27.78 -0.54
C ILE A 132 -18.62 -28.17 -1.45
N PRO A 133 -18.62 -27.90 -2.77
CA PRO A 133 -19.68 -28.37 -3.65
C PRO A 133 -19.84 -29.89 -3.62
N VAL A 134 -18.73 -30.63 -3.61
CA VAL A 134 -18.71 -32.10 -3.50
C VAL A 134 -19.31 -32.54 -2.16
N ILE A 135 -18.90 -31.93 -1.05
CA ILE A 135 -19.43 -32.25 0.28
C ILE A 135 -20.93 -31.96 0.37
N ALA A 136 -21.39 -30.84 -0.18
CA ALA A 136 -22.81 -30.51 -0.22
C ALA A 136 -23.62 -31.57 -0.99
N GLY A 137 -23.05 -32.12 -2.06
CA GLY A 137 -23.59 -33.26 -2.80
C GLY A 137 -23.62 -34.55 -1.95
N MET A 138 -22.48 -34.91 -1.34
CA MET A 138 -22.37 -36.11 -0.48
C MET A 138 -23.34 -36.09 0.71
N MET A 139 -23.64 -34.89 1.22
CA MET A 139 -24.61 -34.69 2.30
C MET A 139 -26.06 -34.54 1.81
N HIS A 140 -26.32 -34.81 0.53
CA HIS A 140 -27.63 -34.72 -0.12
C HIS A 140 -28.38 -33.41 0.17
N MET A 141 -27.66 -32.28 0.16
CA MET A 141 -28.28 -30.96 0.25
C MET A 141 -29.28 -30.76 -0.89
N SER A 142 -30.45 -30.16 -0.65
CA SER A 142 -31.44 -29.98 -1.71
C SER A 142 -30.92 -29.11 -2.86
N HIS A 143 -31.19 -29.54 -4.09
CA HIS A 143 -30.72 -28.88 -5.32
C HIS A 143 -31.00 -27.39 -5.34
N LEU A 144 -32.22 -26.98 -4.96
CA LEU A 144 -32.62 -25.57 -4.96
C LEU A 144 -31.74 -24.72 -4.03
N ARG A 145 -31.48 -25.21 -2.81
CA ARG A 145 -30.65 -24.48 -1.83
C ARG A 145 -29.21 -24.39 -2.32
N PHE A 146 -28.71 -25.44 -2.97
CA PHE A 146 -27.37 -25.45 -3.55
C PHE A 146 -27.24 -24.44 -4.69
N TYR A 147 -28.14 -24.47 -5.69
CA TYR A 147 -28.06 -23.57 -6.84
C TYR A 147 -28.21 -22.09 -6.45
N ILE A 148 -29.11 -21.75 -5.52
CA ILE A 148 -29.24 -20.37 -5.03
C ILE A 148 -27.93 -19.90 -4.39
N ALA A 149 -27.36 -20.71 -3.48
CA ALA A 149 -26.09 -20.37 -2.82
C ALA A 149 -24.91 -20.32 -3.82
N ASN A 150 -24.87 -21.23 -4.80
CA ASN A 150 -23.86 -21.29 -5.84
C ASN A 150 -23.94 -20.06 -6.77
N ILE A 151 -25.13 -19.68 -7.26
CA ILE A 151 -25.28 -18.52 -8.15
C ILE A 151 -24.90 -17.23 -7.44
N ILE A 152 -25.40 -16.99 -6.22
CA ILE A 152 -25.09 -15.78 -5.45
C ILE A 152 -23.57 -15.69 -5.19
N SER A 153 -22.95 -16.79 -4.76
CA SER A 153 -21.52 -16.79 -4.51
C SER A 153 -20.69 -16.69 -5.80
N ALA A 154 -21.17 -17.18 -6.94
CA ALA A 154 -20.49 -17.07 -8.24
C ALA A 154 -20.48 -15.63 -8.74
N ILE A 155 -21.60 -14.90 -8.58
CA ILE A 155 -21.69 -13.47 -8.91
C ILE A 155 -20.71 -12.67 -8.05
N ALA A 156 -20.75 -12.88 -6.73
CA ALA A 156 -19.85 -12.18 -5.82
C ALA A 156 -18.37 -12.50 -6.11
N TRP A 157 -18.07 -13.76 -6.44
CA TRP A 157 -16.73 -14.22 -6.77
C TRP A 157 -16.23 -13.65 -8.10
N SER A 158 -17.03 -13.68 -9.17
CA SER A 158 -16.60 -13.15 -10.48
C SER A 158 -16.28 -11.67 -10.38
N ILE A 159 -17.10 -10.89 -9.67
CA ILE A 159 -16.82 -9.48 -9.39
C ILE A 159 -15.52 -9.35 -8.58
N LEU A 160 -15.40 -10.06 -7.45
CA LEU A 160 -14.25 -9.90 -6.55
C LEU A 160 -12.91 -10.22 -7.22
N TYR A 161 -12.84 -11.24 -8.06
CA TYR A 161 -11.58 -11.73 -8.64
C TYR A 161 -11.26 -11.15 -10.03
N VAL A 162 -12.26 -10.76 -10.82
CA VAL A 162 -12.03 -10.14 -12.14
C VAL A 162 -11.85 -8.62 -12.02
N LEU A 163 -12.52 -7.97 -11.05
CA LEU A 163 -12.49 -6.50 -10.90
C LEU A 163 -11.09 -5.92 -10.66
N PRO A 164 -10.24 -6.45 -9.77
CA PRO A 164 -8.87 -5.95 -9.61
C PRO A 164 -8.09 -6.00 -10.93
N GLY A 165 -8.27 -7.06 -11.71
CA GLY A 165 -7.69 -7.19 -13.05
C GLY A 165 -8.19 -6.12 -14.00
N ILE A 166 -9.50 -5.86 -14.03
CA ILE A 166 -10.10 -4.79 -14.85
C ILE A 166 -9.50 -3.43 -14.52
N LEU A 167 -9.31 -3.13 -13.23
CA LEU A 167 -8.67 -1.88 -12.78
C LEU A 167 -7.22 -1.78 -13.28
N ILE A 168 -6.46 -2.86 -13.19
CA ILE A 168 -5.07 -2.93 -13.66
C ILE A 168 -5.01 -2.78 -15.18
N GLY A 169 -5.86 -3.49 -15.94
CA GLY A 169 -5.91 -3.40 -17.40
C GLY A 169 -6.33 -2.02 -17.89
N ALA A 170 -7.31 -1.43 -17.24
CA ALA A 170 -7.73 -0.07 -17.53
C ALA A 170 -6.61 0.95 -17.26
N ALA A 171 -5.82 0.77 -16.18
CA ALA A 171 -4.65 1.60 -15.92
C ALA A 171 -3.50 1.34 -16.92
N SER A 172 -3.36 0.11 -17.42
CA SER A 172 -2.30 -0.26 -18.37
C SER A 172 -2.42 0.40 -19.75
N ASN A 173 -3.64 0.76 -20.16
CA ASN A 173 -3.92 1.47 -21.42
C ASN A 173 -3.39 2.91 -21.44
N GLU A 174 -2.89 3.42 -20.33
CA GLU A 174 -2.24 4.74 -20.25
C GLU A 174 -0.76 4.71 -20.65
N LEU A 175 -0.21 3.51 -20.82
CA LEU A 175 1.16 3.31 -21.27
C LEU A 175 1.15 3.09 -22.78
N ALA A 176 2.22 3.52 -23.47
CA ALA A 176 2.38 3.27 -24.91
C ALA A 176 2.07 1.79 -25.24
N PRO A 177 1.49 1.45 -26.42
CA PRO A 177 1.01 0.10 -26.72
C PRO A 177 2.05 -1.00 -26.50
N GLU A 178 3.32 -0.70 -26.74
CA GLU A 178 4.44 -1.62 -26.48
C GLU A 178 4.73 -1.82 -24.99
N SER A 179 4.46 -0.82 -24.17
CA SER A 179 4.56 -0.85 -22.71
C SER A 179 3.34 -1.49 -22.06
N ALA A 180 2.15 -1.39 -22.67
CA ALA A 180 0.92 -2.05 -22.18
C ALA A 180 1.04 -3.59 -22.30
N THR A 181 1.52 -4.11 -23.44
CA THR A 181 1.80 -5.55 -23.58
C THR A 181 2.93 -6.00 -22.64
N LYS A 182 3.98 -5.19 -22.47
CA LYS A 182 5.05 -5.47 -21.51
C LYS A 182 4.53 -5.47 -20.06
N LEU A 183 3.63 -4.56 -19.70
CA LEU A 183 3.03 -4.50 -18.37
C LEU A 183 2.08 -5.67 -18.13
N PHE A 184 1.27 -6.06 -19.12
CA PHE A 184 0.43 -7.26 -19.06
C PHE A 184 1.24 -8.52 -18.76
N VAL A 185 2.29 -8.74 -19.55
CA VAL A 185 3.20 -9.89 -19.37
C VAL A 185 3.96 -9.79 -18.05
N PHE A 186 4.42 -8.59 -17.68
CA PHE A 186 5.07 -8.36 -16.40
C PHE A 186 4.15 -8.69 -15.22
N VAL A 187 2.88 -8.26 -15.25
CA VAL A 187 1.90 -8.58 -14.21
C VAL A 187 1.60 -10.07 -14.17
N LEU A 188 1.47 -10.75 -15.31
CA LEU A 188 1.31 -12.21 -15.37
C LEU A 188 2.52 -12.94 -14.78
N ILE A 189 3.74 -12.51 -15.12
CA ILE A 189 4.98 -13.06 -14.55
C ILE A 189 5.00 -12.80 -13.05
N VAL A 190 4.69 -11.58 -12.59
CA VAL A 190 4.65 -11.23 -11.17
C VAL A 190 3.62 -12.08 -10.43
N LEU A 191 2.41 -12.25 -10.96
CA LEU A 191 1.39 -13.09 -10.33
C LEU A 191 1.80 -14.56 -10.28
N GLY A 192 2.42 -15.08 -11.35
CA GLY A 192 2.99 -16.43 -11.39
C GLY A 192 4.14 -16.61 -10.40
N VAL A 193 5.03 -15.62 -10.30
CA VAL A 193 6.14 -15.57 -9.34
C VAL A 193 5.60 -15.47 -7.92
N VAL A 194 4.58 -14.66 -7.65
CA VAL A 194 3.95 -14.56 -6.33
C VAL A 194 3.29 -15.87 -5.94
N TRP A 195 2.60 -16.55 -6.86
CA TRP A 195 2.03 -17.88 -6.60
C TRP A 195 3.12 -18.91 -6.31
N LEU A 196 4.15 -18.98 -7.17
CA LEU A 196 5.27 -19.91 -7.00
C LEU A 196 6.04 -19.59 -5.72
N ALA A 197 6.24 -18.32 -5.39
CA ALA A 197 6.83 -17.86 -4.14
C ALA A 197 5.96 -18.25 -2.94
N SER A 198 4.64 -18.15 -3.01
CA SER A 198 3.74 -18.58 -1.93
C SER A 198 3.82 -20.09 -1.69
N VAL A 199 3.82 -20.89 -2.77
CA VAL A 199 4.01 -22.35 -2.69
C VAL A 199 5.40 -22.68 -2.14
N LEU A 200 6.44 -22.01 -2.63
CA LEU A 200 7.82 -22.16 -2.21
C LEU A 200 7.99 -21.77 -0.74
N VAL A 201 7.45 -20.62 -0.31
CA VAL A 201 7.47 -20.14 1.09
C VAL A 201 6.72 -21.12 1.98
N LYS A 202 5.54 -21.59 1.60
CA LYS A 202 4.81 -22.60 2.39
C LYS A 202 5.61 -23.90 2.50
N TRP A 203 6.18 -24.36 1.40
CA TRP A 203 7.04 -25.54 1.37
C TRP A 203 8.30 -25.35 2.21
N LEU A 204 8.95 -24.19 2.12
CA LEU A 204 10.10 -23.79 2.93
C LEU A 204 9.74 -23.70 4.39
N ILE A 205 8.62 -23.08 4.78
CA ILE A 205 8.16 -23.01 6.17
C ILE A 205 7.93 -24.43 6.71
N ILE A 206 7.27 -25.30 5.95
CA ILE A 206 7.04 -26.69 6.39
C ILE A 206 8.36 -27.46 6.49
N ARG A 207 9.27 -27.29 5.52
CA ARG A 207 10.56 -27.98 5.49
C ARG A 207 11.51 -27.44 6.56
N LEU A 208 11.59 -26.14 6.72
CA LEU A 208 12.34 -25.44 7.75
C LEU A 208 11.79 -25.79 9.13
N ASN A 209 10.47 -25.76 9.36
CA ASN A 209 9.89 -26.17 10.63
C ASN A 209 10.21 -27.65 10.96
N ARG A 210 10.12 -28.55 9.97
CA ARG A 210 10.56 -29.95 10.16
C ARG A 210 12.06 -30.05 10.45
N PHE A 211 12.89 -29.36 9.68
CA PHE A 211 14.34 -29.34 9.83
C PHE A 211 14.77 -28.78 11.19
N LEU A 212 14.24 -27.61 11.56
CA LEU A 212 14.45 -26.97 12.86
C LEU A 212 13.97 -27.87 13.99
N ARG A 213 12.81 -28.52 13.85
CA ARG A 213 12.29 -29.39 14.91
C ARG A 213 13.19 -30.57 15.23
N THR A 214 13.80 -31.19 14.21
CA THR A 214 14.75 -32.29 14.44
C THR A 214 16.12 -31.77 14.85
N HIS A 215 16.72 -30.89 14.04
CA HIS A 215 18.11 -30.48 14.23
C HIS A 215 18.31 -29.59 15.45
N LEU A 216 17.36 -28.71 15.80
CA LEU A 216 17.48 -27.92 17.03
C LEU A 216 17.39 -28.81 18.27
N HIS A 217 16.54 -29.84 18.27
CA HIS A 217 16.45 -30.77 19.39
C HIS A 217 17.77 -31.53 19.57
N ASP A 218 18.31 -32.09 18.48
CA ASP A 218 19.55 -32.88 18.48
C ASP A 218 20.77 -32.01 18.84
N PHE A 219 20.85 -30.79 18.29
CA PHE A 219 21.90 -29.84 18.65
C PHE A 219 21.84 -29.44 20.12
N TRP A 220 20.63 -29.22 20.64
CA TRP A 220 20.44 -28.80 22.02
C TRP A 220 20.76 -29.92 23.01
N SER A 221 20.36 -31.16 22.71
CA SER A 221 20.67 -32.33 23.54
C SER A 221 22.16 -32.63 23.54
N TRP A 222 22.84 -32.53 22.39
CA TRP A 222 24.30 -32.64 22.31
C TRP A 222 25.01 -31.53 23.10
N SER A 223 24.58 -30.27 22.93
CA SER A 223 25.19 -29.11 23.60
C SER A 223 25.02 -29.16 25.13
N ALA A 224 23.89 -29.71 25.60
CA ALA A 224 23.61 -29.91 27.02
C ALA A 224 24.51 -30.97 27.68
N CYS A 225 25.16 -31.84 26.91
CA CYS A 225 26.09 -32.87 27.39
C CYS A 225 27.56 -32.53 27.13
N HIS A 226 27.86 -31.44 26.42
CA HIS A 226 29.21 -31.09 26.01
C HIS A 226 30.04 -30.46 27.16
N PRO A 227 31.33 -30.81 27.36
CA PRO A 227 32.09 -30.48 28.59
C PRO A 227 32.14 -28.99 28.96
N HIS A 228 32.24 -28.10 27.97
CA HIS A 228 32.35 -26.66 28.20
C HIS A 228 31.01 -25.91 28.04
N LEU A 229 30.09 -26.43 27.21
CA LEU A 229 28.82 -25.76 26.88
C LEU A 229 27.67 -26.20 27.79
N ALA A 230 27.74 -27.39 28.39
CA ALA A 230 26.67 -27.99 29.18
C ALA A 230 26.15 -27.04 30.27
N ARG A 231 27.04 -26.34 31.00
CA ARG A 231 26.64 -25.42 32.07
C ARG A 231 25.71 -24.31 31.58
N PHE A 232 25.96 -23.74 30.40
CA PHE A 232 25.14 -22.66 29.85
C PHE A 232 23.79 -23.17 29.32
N PHE A 233 23.80 -24.26 28.56
CA PHE A 233 22.58 -24.83 27.98
C PHE A 233 21.66 -25.43 29.05
N GLN A 234 22.22 -26.13 30.05
CA GLN A 234 21.47 -26.63 31.21
C GLN A 234 20.97 -25.51 32.10
N PHE A 235 21.69 -24.37 32.17
CA PHE A 235 21.17 -23.19 32.85
C PHE A 235 19.90 -22.73 32.13
N ILE A 236 19.93 -22.42 30.84
CA ILE A 236 18.77 -21.81 30.15
C ILE A 236 17.55 -22.77 30.02
N THR A 237 17.78 -24.09 30.06
CA THR A 237 16.73 -25.09 29.88
C THR A 237 15.91 -25.31 31.17
N PRO A 238 14.56 -25.31 31.12
CA PRO A 238 13.70 -25.75 32.22
C PRO A 238 13.93 -27.23 32.58
N ALA A 239 13.96 -27.56 33.87
CA ALA A 239 14.30 -28.91 34.34
C ALA A 239 13.27 -30.00 33.96
N GLU A 240 12.03 -29.63 33.70
CA GLU A 240 10.92 -30.55 33.37
C GLU A 240 10.74 -30.74 31.85
N GLU A 241 11.50 -30.03 31.01
CA GLU A 241 11.30 -30.03 29.56
C GLU A 241 11.97 -31.23 28.90
N THR A 242 11.18 -32.20 28.45
CA THR A 242 11.67 -33.38 27.68
C THR A 242 11.93 -33.05 26.21
N ASN A 243 11.23 -32.05 25.66
CA ASN A 243 11.39 -31.62 24.27
C ASN A 243 12.08 -30.25 24.18
N HIS A 244 13.40 -30.26 24.06
CA HIS A 244 14.24 -29.06 23.95
C HIS A 244 13.96 -28.13 22.75
N TYR A 245 13.09 -28.51 21.81
CA TYR A 245 12.78 -27.69 20.63
C TYR A 245 12.21 -26.32 20.99
N ALA A 246 11.30 -26.22 21.97
CA ALA A 246 10.72 -24.93 22.33
C ALA A 246 11.77 -24.03 22.98
N THR A 247 12.72 -24.61 23.71
CA THR A 247 13.86 -23.86 24.23
C THR A 247 14.82 -23.37 23.16
N ALA A 248 15.25 -24.26 22.28
CA ALA A 248 16.15 -23.93 21.19
C ALA A 248 15.54 -22.94 20.20
N GLY A 249 14.24 -23.06 19.92
CA GLY A 249 13.51 -22.14 19.03
C GLY A 249 13.43 -20.72 19.57
N LEU A 250 13.23 -20.53 20.89
CA LEU A 250 13.25 -19.19 21.49
C LEU A 250 14.64 -18.57 21.52
N VAL A 251 15.70 -19.37 21.73
CA VAL A 251 17.08 -18.87 21.65
C VAL A 251 17.44 -18.47 20.22
N LEU A 252 17.03 -19.27 19.23
CA LEU A 252 17.20 -18.91 17.82
C LEU A 252 16.43 -17.61 17.49
N LEU A 253 15.18 -17.49 17.94
CA LEU A 253 14.38 -16.28 17.75
C LEU A 253 15.05 -15.06 18.37
N PHE A 254 15.56 -15.18 19.61
CA PHE A 254 16.32 -14.13 20.26
C PHE A 254 17.53 -13.71 19.44
N LEU A 255 18.37 -14.66 19.00
CA LEU A 255 19.57 -14.38 18.22
C LEU A 255 19.23 -13.70 16.89
N VAL A 256 18.22 -14.18 16.17
CA VAL A 256 17.78 -13.58 14.90
C VAL A 256 17.27 -12.15 15.12
N CYS A 257 16.39 -11.93 16.11
CA CYS A 257 15.89 -10.59 16.40
C CYS A 257 16.99 -9.64 16.88
N PHE A 258 17.89 -10.10 17.73
CA PHE A 258 19.00 -9.33 18.27
C PHE A 258 20.00 -8.95 17.17
N LEU A 259 20.43 -9.89 16.33
CA LEU A 259 21.33 -9.63 15.21
C LEU A 259 20.67 -8.70 14.19
N SER A 260 19.39 -8.94 13.85
CA SER A 260 18.66 -8.09 12.93
C SER A 260 18.52 -6.66 13.46
N PHE A 261 18.26 -6.51 14.77
CA PHE A 261 18.19 -5.21 15.42
C PHE A 261 19.52 -4.45 15.28
N TRP A 262 20.65 -5.08 15.55
CA TRP A 262 21.97 -4.46 15.39
C TRP A 262 22.30 -4.16 13.92
N ILE A 263 21.93 -5.02 12.98
CA ILE A 263 22.08 -4.74 11.54
C ILE A 263 21.30 -3.48 11.17
N VAL A 264 20.02 -3.38 11.55
CA VAL A 264 19.20 -2.19 11.26
C VAL A 264 19.77 -0.95 11.96
N THR A 265 20.30 -1.10 13.17
CA THR A 265 20.94 -0.03 13.96
C THR A 265 22.22 0.49 13.28
N ILE A 266 23.07 -0.41 12.79
CA ILE A 266 24.28 -0.07 12.01
C ILE A 266 23.89 0.60 10.69
N LEU A 267 22.86 0.10 10.02
CA LEU A 267 22.34 0.73 8.79
C LEU A 267 21.80 2.14 9.10
N ALA A 268 21.10 2.33 10.22
CA ALA A 268 20.58 3.64 10.65
C ALA A 268 21.70 4.66 10.90
N LEU A 269 22.87 4.23 11.38
CA LEU A 269 24.06 5.08 11.49
C LEU A 269 24.60 5.52 10.12
N HIS A 270 24.44 4.70 9.08
CA HIS A 270 24.87 5.01 7.72
C HIS A 270 23.72 5.61 6.88
N HIS A 271 23.52 6.92 6.97
CA HIS A 271 22.41 7.67 6.36
C HIS A 271 22.11 7.36 4.86
N GLY A 272 23.08 6.92 4.07
CA GLY A 272 22.93 6.75 2.61
C GLY A 272 21.97 5.64 2.17
N TRP A 273 21.99 4.46 2.79
CA TRP A 273 21.13 3.34 2.36
C TRP A 273 19.72 3.44 2.94
N VAL A 274 19.63 3.94 4.17
CA VAL A 274 18.39 4.05 4.92
C VAL A 274 17.44 5.08 4.29
N THR A 275 17.98 6.19 3.77
CA THR A 275 17.18 7.17 3.01
C THR A 275 16.57 6.59 1.74
N GLY A 276 17.30 5.72 1.03
CA GLY A 276 16.82 5.04 -0.18
C GLY A 276 15.61 4.12 0.05
N VAL A 277 15.41 3.61 1.27
CA VAL A 277 14.24 2.81 1.65
C VAL A 277 13.16 3.66 2.32
N ASN A 278 13.54 4.52 3.26
CA ASN A 278 12.62 5.30 4.07
C ASN A 278 11.83 6.32 3.25
N GLN A 279 12.48 7.04 2.34
CA GLN A 279 11.85 8.13 1.61
C GLN A 279 10.78 7.65 0.61
N PRO A 280 11.00 6.62 -0.23
CA PRO A 280 9.95 6.11 -1.11
C PRO A 280 8.75 5.54 -0.34
N VAL A 281 8.99 4.83 0.78
CA VAL A 281 7.91 4.29 1.63
C VAL A 281 7.10 5.43 2.24
N HIS A 282 7.77 6.45 2.78
CA HIS A 282 7.10 7.62 3.33
C HIS A 282 6.26 8.36 2.28
N LEU A 283 6.83 8.69 1.12
CA LEU A 283 6.11 9.40 0.04
C LEU A 283 4.91 8.60 -0.47
N LEU A 284 5.04 7.28 -0.58
CA LEU A 284 3.95 6.39 -0.98
C LEU A 284 2.78 6.50 0.00
N LEU A 285 3.07 6.38 1.31
CA LEU A 285 2.07 6.45 2.36
C LEU A 285 1.43 7.83 2.47
N GLN A 286 2.22 8.90 2.35
CA GLN A 286 1.69 10.26 2.31
C GLN A 286 0.76 10.49 1.11
N SER A 287 0.99 9.80 -0.02
CA SER A 287 0.18 9.93 -1.23
C SER A 287 -1.21 9.27 -1.15
N ILE A 288 -1.40 8.34 -0.20
CA ILE A 288 -2.68 7.63 0.02
C ILE A 288 -3.49 8.27 1.15
N ARG A 289 -2.98 9.33 1.79
CA ARG A 289 -3.65 9.94 2.93
C ARG A 289 -5.01 10.52 2.58
N THR A 290 -5.96 10.29 3.48
CA THR A 290 -7.31 10.85 3.43
C THR A 290 -7.77 11.19 4.84
N ALA A 291 -8.68 12.15 4.99
CA ALA A 291 -9.19 12.54 6.31
C ALA A 291 -9.76 11.34 7.12
N SER A 292 -10.46 10.42 6.45
CA SER A 292 -11.02 9.23 7.09
C SER A 292 -9.94 8.24 7.56
N PHE A 293 -8.89 8.03 6.75
CA PHE A 293 -7.79 7.17 7.14
C PHE A 293 -6.92 7.81 8.23
N ASP A 294 -6.71 9.13 8.18
CA ASP A 294 -6.01 9.85 9.23
C ASP A 294 -6.72 9.67 10.58
N SER A 295 -8.05 9.85 10.65
CA SER A 295 -8.82 9.57 11.87
C SER A 295 -8.66 8.12 12.36
N PHE A 296 -8.75 7.14 11.45
CA PHE A 296 -8.61 5.72 11.81
C PHE A 296 -7.22 5.40 12.38
N PHE A 297 -6.15 5.88 11.74
CA PHE A 297 -4.79 5.62 12.18
C PHE A 297 -4.41 6.43 13.42
N ILE A 298 -4.95 7.63 13.61
CA ILE A 298 -4.80 8.38 14.88
C ILE A 298 -5.38 7.59 16.05
N VAL A 299 -6.61 7.04 15.91
CA VAL A 299 -7.22 6.19 16.95
C VAL A 299 -6.40 4.92 17.17
N SER A 300 -5.94 4.30 16.09
CA SER A 300 -5.14 3.08 16.16
C SER A 300 -3.77 3.28 16.83
N ALA A 301 -3.12 4.42 16.62
CA ALA A 301 -1.86 4.76 17.27
C ALA A 301 -2.00 4.87 18.81
N GLN A 302 -3.22 5.14 19.32
CA GLN A 302 -3.48 5.22 20.76
C GLN A 302 -3.32 3.89 21.50
N LEU A 303 -3.32 2.76 20.77
CA LEU A 303 -3.01 1.44 21.34
C LEU A 303 -1.61 1.39 21.97
N CYS A 304 -0.69 2.25 21.54
CA CYS A 304 0.65 2.38 22.08
C CYS A 304 0.89 3.74 22.74
N SER A 305 -0.16 4.51 23.07
CA SER A 305 0.03 5.80 23.73
C SER A 305 0.69 5.66 25.11
N ASN A 306 1.32 6.73 25.57
CA ASN A 306 1.92 6.76 26.91
C ASN A 306 0.90 6.41 28.00
N LEU A 307 -0.34 6.91 27.89
CA LEU A 307 -1.41 6.59 28.84
C LEU A 307 -1.76 5.10 28.83
N THR A 308 -1.90 4.49 27.64
CA THR A 308 -2.21 3.07 27.50
C THR A 308 -1.12 2.18 28.07
N LEU A 309 0.15 2.50 27.80
CA LEU A 309 1.28 1.70 28.28
C LEU A 309 1.48 1.84 29.80
N VAL A 310 1.36 3.05 30.35
CA VAL A 310 1.47 3.29 31.80
C VAL A 310 0.32 2.62 32.56
N THR A 311 -0.92 2.73 32.08
CA THR A 311 -2.07 2.08 32.73
C THR A 311 -1.95 0.56 32.69
N LEU A 312 -1.53 -0.02 31.57
CA LEU A 312 -1.33 -1.47 31.45
C LEU A 312 -0.20 -1.97 32.36
N THR A 313 0.95 -1.29 32.34
CA THR A 313 2.12 -1.69 33.16
C THR A 313 1.84 -1.55 34.65
N THR A 314 1.21 -0.46 35.07
CA THR A 314 0.83 -0.28 36.49
C THR A 314 -0.18 -1.34 36.91
N ALA A 315 -1.17 -1.68 36.08
CA ALA A 315 -2.11 -2.76 36.38
C ALA A 315 -1.40 -4.12 36.53
N ILE A 316 -0.48 -4.46 35.63
CA ILE A 316 0.30 -5.72 35.72
C ILE A 316 1.12 -5.76 37.03
N LEU A 317 1.80 -4.68 37.38
CA LEU A 317 2.61 -4.59 38.60
C LEU A 317 1.73 -4.68 39.87
N LEU A 318 0.58 -4.00 39.88
CA LEU A 318 -0.35 -4.04 41.02
C LEU A 318 -1.00 -5.42 41.18
N ILE A 319 -1.41 -6.05 40.08
CA ILE A 319 -1.97 -7.41 40.10
C ILE A 319 -0.94 -8.39 40.63
N THR A 320 0.29 -8.35 40.12
CA THR A 320 1.35 -9.26 40.56
C THR A 320 1.73 -9.03 42.03
N ALA A 321 1.74 -7.78 42.49
CA ALA A 321 1.93 -7.44 43.90
C ALA A 321 0.75 -7.91 44.79
N TYR A 322 -0.50 -7.75 44.34
CA TYR A 322 -1.70 -8.18 45.07
C TYR A 322 -1.71 -9.70 45.30
N TYR A 323 -1.39 -10.47 44.26
CA TYR A 323 -1.23 -11.93 44.36
C TYR A 323 0.09 -12.38 45.00
N ARG A 324 0.93 -11.43 45.46
CA ARG A 324 2.25 -11.66 46.06
C ARG A 324 3.20 -12.50 45.19
N ASP A 325 3.03 -12.42 43.86
CA ASP A 325 3.91 -13.07 42.89
C ASP A 325 5.11 -12.19 42.56
N TRP A 326 6.06 -12.12 43.50
CA TRP A 326 7.27 -11.31 43.37
C TRP A 326 8.12 -11.67 42.15
N ARG A 327 8.06 -12.92 41.69
CA ARG A 327 8.86 -13.36 40.55
C ARG A 327 8.33 -12.79 39.24
N THR A 328 7.02 -12.83 39.04
CA THR A 328 6.38 -12.22 37.87
C THR A 328 6.52 -10.70 37.90
N LEU A 329 6.47 -10.09 39.09
CA LEU A 329 6.74 -8.67 39.28
C LEU A 329 8.17 -8.29 38.85
N VAL A 330 9.19 -9.02 39.35
CA VAL A 330 10.59 -8.78 38.98
C VAL A 330 10.84 -8.99 37.49
N PHE A 331 10.17 -9.98 36.88
CA PHE A 331 10.25 -10.20 35.43
C PHE A 331 9.78 -8.99 34.62
N PHE A 332 8.58 -8.45 34.90
CA PHE A 332 8.08 -7.28 34.20
C PHE A 332 8.89 -6.01 34.53
N ALA A 333 9.33 -5.84 35.79
CA ALA A 333 10.16 -4.72 36.19
C ALA A 333 11.52 -4.70 35.47
N ASN A 334 12.22 -5.84 35.39
CA ASN A 334 13.49 -5.96 34.66
C ASN A 334 13.32 -5.77 33.16
N LEU A 335 12.22 -6.27 32.58
CA LEU A 335 11.91 -6.05 31.18
C LEU A 335 11.74 -4.56 30.87
N LEU A 336 11.01 -3.82 31.72
CA LEU A 336 10.85 -2.37 31.56
C LEU A 336 12.19 -1.65 31.72
N PHE A 337 12.96 -1.98 32.76
CA PHE A 337 14.27 -1.37 33.02
C PHE A 337 15.24 -1.58 31.85
N SER A 338 15.40 -2.82 31.38
CA SER A 338 16.26 -3.13 30.24
C SER A 338 15.81 -2.46 28.94
N THR A 339 14.50 -2.34 28.72
CA THR A 339 13.93 -1.59 27.58
C THR A 339 14.32 -0.11 27.65
N THR A 340 14.21 0.52 28.83
CA THR A 340 14.64 1.90 29.05
C THR A 340 16.13 2.07 28.74
N VAL A 341 16.98 1.19 29.26
CA VAL A 341 18.44 1.26 29.06
C VAL A 341 18.80 1.14 27.58
N VAL A 342 18.23 0.20 26.85
CA VAL A 342 18.48 0.04 25.41
C VAL A 342 18.01 1.26 24.62
N LEU A 343 16.85 1.82 24.94
CA LEU A 343 16.35 3.04 24.29
C LEU A 343 17.25 4.25 24.55
N LEU A 344 17.72 4.43 25.79
CA LEU A 344 18.64 5.51 26.13
C LEU A 344 19.98 5.37 25.39
N LEU A 345 20.55 4.16 25.35
CA LEU A 345 21.79 3.90 24.64
C LEU A 345 21.65 4.15 23.14
N THR A 346 20.57 3.66 22.52
CA THR A 346 20.34 3.81 21.07
C THR A 346 20.07 5.25 20.68
N HIS A 347 19.28 5.99 21.47
CA HIS A 347 19.06 7.42 21.26
C HIS A 347 20.31 8.26 21.52
N TRP A 348 21.20 7.82 22.41
CA TRP A 348 22.49 8.48 22.61
C TRP A 348 23.46 8.24 21.45
N LEU A 349 23.45 7.03 20.87
CA LEU A 349 24.36 6.64 19.78
C LEU A 349 23.91 7.15 18.40
N ILE A 350 22.60 7.30 18.17
CA ILE A 350 22.03 7.58 16.85
C ILE A 350 21.25 8.88 16.88
N ASP A 351 21.69 9.84 16.07
CA ASP A 351 20.90 11.03 15.74
C ASP A 351 20.19 10.79 14.40
N THR A 352 18.88 10.59 14.45
CA THR A 352 18.03 10.45 13.25
C THR A 352 16.88 11.42 13.36
N GLN A 353 16.83 12.35 12.41
CA GLN A 353 15.75 13.32 12.29
C GLN A 353 14.45 12.62 11.90
N ARG A 354 13.33 13.07 12.48
CA ARG A 354 12.00 12.57 12.13
C ARG A 354 11.58 12.99 10.71
N PRO A 355 10.62 12.28 10.09
CA PRO A 355 10.05 12.72 8.82
C PRO A 355 9.47 14.14 8.90
N SER A 356 9.80 14.96 7.91
CA SER A 356 9.31 16.34 7.79
C SER A 356 7.98 16.42 7.01
N GLY A 357 7.26 17.54 7.14
CA GLY A 357 6.06 17.82 6.34
C GLY A 357 4.75 17.81 7.12
N LEU A 358 4.83 17.72 8.45
CA LEU A 358 3.71 17.89 9.38
C LEU A 358 3.74 19.29 10.01
N LEU A 359 2.58 19.77 10.46
CA LEU A 359 2.40 21.07 11.11
C LEU A 359 3.20 21.17 12.41
N GLU A 360 3.18 20.10 13.21
CA GLU A 360 3.97 19.97 14.42
C GLU A 360 4.93 18.79 14.25
N VAL A 361 6.22 19.09 14.14
CA VAL A 361 7.26 18.06 14.15
C VAL A 361 7.67 17.84 15.61
N LYS A 362 7.38 16.65 16.15
CA LYS A 362 7.81 16.25 17.50
C LYS A 362 9.34 16.35 17.59
N SER A 363 9.87 16.94 18.66
CA SER A 363 11.30 17.06 18.87
C SER A 363 11.93 15.72 19.30
N GLY A 364 13.22 15.55 19.00
CA GLY A 364 14.03 14.41 19.43
C GLY A 364 14.19 13.30 18.40
N ASN A 365 14.98 12.29 18.77
CA ASN A 365 15.40 11.23 17.87
C ASN A 365 14.23 10.34 17.44
N SER A 366 14.26 9.94 16.17
CA SER A 366 13.25 9.07 15.55
C SER A 366 13.54 7.58 15.80
N TYR A 367 14.82 7.19 15.85
CA TYR A 367 15.23 5.78 15.91
C TYR A 367 15.65 5.32 17.30
N PRO A 368 15.17 4.15 17.79
CA PRO A 368 13.94 3.47 17.38
C PRO A 368 12.72 4.16 18.00
N ALA A 369 11.52 3.82 17.51
CA ALA A 369 10.27 4.35 18.04
C ALA A 369 10.05 3.91 19.50
N ILE A 370 10.10 4.86 20.44
CA ILE A 370 10.07 4.62 21.90
C ILE A 370 8.80 3.85 22.31
N GLN A 371 7.63 4.41 22.03
CA GLN A 371 6.34 3.85 22.46
C GLN A 371 6.13 2.45 21.92
N LEU A 372 6.47 2.25 20.64
CA LEU A 372 6.31 0.96 19.97
C LEU A 372 7.27 -0.10 20.53
N THR A 373 8.48 0.29 20.95
CA THR A 373 9.44 -0.62 21.56
C THR A 373 8.91 -1.17 22.89
N TYR A 374 8.38 -0.29 23.76
CA TYR A 374 7.72 -0.70 25.01
C TYR A 374 6.48 -1.58 24.74
N ALA A 375 5.61 -1.16 23.83
CA ALA A 375 4.42 -1.93 23.46
C ALA A 375 4.78 -3.34 23.00
N THR A 376 5.81 -3.45 22.13
CA THR A 376 6.31 -4.74 21.65
C THR A 376 6.84 -5.60 22.80
N ALA A 377 7.65 -5.04 23.69
CA ALA A 377 8.21 -5.76 24.83
C ALA A 377 7.11 -6.31 25.75
N ILE A 378 6.17 -5.44 26.14
CA ILE A 378 5.07 -5.77 27.08
C ILE A 378 4.08 -6.74 26.45
N PHE A 379 3.61 -6.48 25.23
CA PHE A 379 2.59 -7.31 24.59
C PHE A 379 3.14 -8.70 24.27
N SER A 380 4.39 -8.78 23.81
CA SER A 380 5.06 -10.07 23.57
C SER A 380 5.25 -10.84 24.88
N ALA A 381 5.61 -10.17 25.97
CA ALA A 381 5.74 -10.80 27.28
C ALA A 381 4.39 -11.34 27.78
N LEU A 382 3.31 -10.57 27.61
CA LEU A 382 1.95 -11.02 27.91
C LEU A 382 1.52 -12.21 27.03
N LEU A 383 1.83 -12.17 25.74
CA LEU A 383 1.54 -13.27 24.81
C LEU A 383 2.23 -14.57 25.21
N TYR A 384 3.51 -14.51 25.60
CA TYR A 384 4.23 -15.67 26.12
C TYR A 384 3.62 -16.17 27.44
N TYR A 385 3.29 -15.25 28.34
CA TYR A 385 2.68 -15.57 29.63
C TYR A 385 1.31 -16.26 29.49
N ILE A 386 0.39 -15.67 28.72
CA ILE A 386 -0.93 -16.22 28.40
C ILE A 386 -0.78 -17.53 27.59
N GLY A 387 0.23 -17.58 26.72
CA GLY A 387 0.63 -18.73 25.93
C GLY A 387 0.96 -19.96 26.79
N GLN A 388 1.69 -19.77 27.89
CA GLN A 388 2.10 -20.87 28.76
C GLN A 388 1.07 -21.20 29.85
N TYR A 389 0.51 -20.19 30.50
CA TYR A 389 -0.28 -20.36 31.73
C TYR A 389 -1.78 -20.11 31.55
N GLY A 390 -2.21 -19.53 30.42
CA GLY A 390 -3.63 -19.26 30.15
C GLY A 390 -4.38 -20.52 29.71
N ASN A 391 -5.46 -20.85 30.43
CA ASN A 391 -6.32 -22.02 30.16
C ASN A 391 -7.75 -21.62 29.70
N SER A 392 -7.85 -20.65 28.77
CA SER A 392 -9.13 -20.15 28.24
C SER A 392 -9.34 -20.52 26.77
N ARG A 393 -10.60 -20.80 26.38
CA ARG A 393 -10.99 -20.95 24.97
C ARG A 393 -10.78 -19.66 24.16
N LEU A 394 -10.72 -18.50 24.81
CA LEU A 394 -10.49 -17.20 24.17
C LEU A 394 -9.01 -16.90 23.92
N LYS A 395 -8.09 -17.71 24.44
CA LYS A 395 -6.64 -17.54 24.29
C LYS A 395 -6.16 -17.28 22.85
N PRO A 396 -6.52 -18.11 21.84
CA PRO A 396 -6.06 -17.85 20.46
C PRO A 396 -6.60 -16.52 19.93
N THR A 397 -7.83 -16.14 20.31
CA THR A 397 -8.44 -14.86 19.93
C THR A 397 -7.70 -13.68 20.57
N ILE A 398 -7.41 -13.75 21.87
CA ILE A 398 -6.65 -12.72 22.59
C ILE A 398 -5.26 -12.58 21.99
N ASN A 399 -4.59 -13.71 21.68
CA ASN A 399 -3.27 -13.68 21.06
C ASN A 399 -3.30 -13.03 19.67
N LEU A 400 -4.34 -13.31 18.88
CA LEU A 400 -4.54 -12.66 17.58
C LEU A 400 -4.75 -11.15 17.74
N ILE A 401 -5.55 -10.72 18.74
CA ILE A 401 -5.83 -9.30 19.01
C ILE A 401 -4.55 -8.55 19.37
N PHE A 402 -3.73 -9.04 20.30
CA PHE A 402 -2.49 -8.37 20.69
C PHE A 402 -1.49 -8.26 19.52
N ASN A 403 -1.33 -9.31 18.72
CA ASN A 403 -0.46 -9.28 17.55
C ASN A 403 -0.97 -8.29 16.49
N LEU A 404 -2.28 -8.28 16.22
CA LEU A 404 -2.89 -7.37 15.27
C LEU A 404 -2.83 -5.92 15.76
N ALA A 405 -3.08 -5.68 17.05
CA ALA A 405 -2.96 -4.37 17.68
C ALA A 405 -1.54 -3.82 17.54
N LEU A 406 -0.53 -4.65 17.80
CA LEU A 406 0.87 -4.27 17.66
C LEU A 406 1.20 -3.90 16.21
N LEU A 407 0.81 -4.74 15.25
CA LEU A 407 1.06 -4.51 13.83
C LEU A 407 0.37 -3.22 13.32
N ILE A 408 -0.90 -3.03 13.68
CA ILE A 408 -1.66 -1.84 13.30
C ILE A 408 -1.04 -0.59 13.92
N ALA A 409 -0.62 -0.64 15.19
CA ALA A 409 -0.05 0.52 15.87
C ALA A 409 1.27 0.98 15.23
N GLY A 410 2.17 0.06 14.88
CA GLY A 410 3.38 0.46 14.14
C GLY A 410 3.07 0.94 12.73
N PHE A 411 2.13 0.31 12.00
CA PHE A 411 1.72 0.82 10.69
C PHE A 411 1.08 2.22 10.78
N ALA A 412 0.31 2.49 11.83
CA ALA A 412 -0.29 3.80 12.08
C ALA A 412 0.78 4.89 12.20
N ASN A 413 1.83 4.64 13.00
CA ASN A 413 2.96 5.58 13.14
C ASN A 413 3.70 5.82 11.82
N LEU A 414 3.82 4.78 10.97
CA LEU A 414 4.43 4.90 9.64
C LEU A 414 3.57 5.74 8.69
N TYR A 415 2.26 5.45 8.66
CA TYR A 415 1.29 6.10 7.79
C TYR A 415 1.13 7.59 8.14
N LEU A 416 1.06 7.90 9.43
CA LEU A 416 0.93 9.27 9.92
C LEU A 416 2.19 10.11 9.66
N GLY A 417 3.33 9.46 9.44
CA GLY A 417 4.61 10.12 9.19
C GLY A 417 5.35 10.52 10.46
N ASP A 418 5.02 9.91 11.60
CA ASP A 418 5.64 10.19 12.90
C ASP A 418 7.07 9.59 13.00
N HIS A 419 7.31 8.48 12.30
CA HIS A 419 8.57 7.72 12.32
C HIS A 419 8.89 7.15 10.93
N TRP A 420 10.16 6.83 10.69
CA TRP A 420 10.58 6.12 9.49
C TRP A 420 10.29 4.61 9.55
N PHE A 421 10.36 3.96 8.39
CA PHE A 421 10.19 2.51 8.29
C PHE A 421 11.23 1.74 9.12
N THR A 422 12.50 2.17 9.07
CA THR A 422 13.58 1.58 9.88
C THR A 422 13.35 1.73 11.38
N ASP A 423 12.77 2.84 11.83
CA ASP A 423 12.55 3.11 13.26
C ASP A 423 11.51 2.16 13.87
N ILE A 424 10.49 1.84 13.08
CA ILE A 424 9.42 0.90 13.44
C ILE A 424 9.95 -0.52 13.42
N LEU A 425 10.73 -0.87 12.40
CA LEU A 425 11.38 -2.19 12.33
C LEU A 425 12.34 -2.38 13.51
N GLY A 426 13.16 -1.38 13.81
CA GLY A 426 14.07 -1.37 14.96
C GLY A 426 13.31 -1.54 16.28
N ALA A 427 12.19 -0.82 16.46
CA ALA A 427 11.37 -0.93 17.65
C ALA A 427 10.78 -2.33 17.86
N TYR A 428 10.27 -2.97 16.80
CA TYR A 428 9.79 -4.35 16.87
C TYR A 428 10.89 -5.33 17.22
N LEU A 429 12.05 -5.23 16.55
CA LEU A 429 13.16 -6.15 16.77
C LEU A 429 13.76 -6.00 18.18
N ALA A 430 13.94 -4.76 18.65
CA ALA A 430 14.42 -4.47 20.01
C ALA A 430 13.46 -5.02 21.06
N GLY A 431 12.17 -4.65 20.99
CA GLY A 431 11.17 -5.09 21.97
C GLY A 431 10.98 -6.60 22.00
N LEU A 432 10.96 -7.26 20.83
CA LEU A 432 10.88 -8.72 20.74
C LEU A 432 12.13 -9.38 21.33
N SER A 433 13.33 -8.91 20.99
CA SER A 433 14.57 -9.49 21.51
C SER A 433 14.64 -9.43 23.04
N LEU A 434 14.29 -8.28 23.63
CA LEU A 434 14.26 -8.10 25.09
C LEU A 434 13.18 -8.99 25.74
N SER A 435 11.99 -9.03 25.14
CA SER A 435 10.90 -9.87 25.65
C SER A 435 11.25 -11.35 25.66
N VAL A 436 11.82 -11.86 24.55
CA VAL A 436 12.25 -13.26 24.44
C VAL A 436 13.37 -13.56 25.44
N LEU A 437 14.36 -12.67 25.58
CA LEU A 437 15.46 -12.85 26.52
C LEU A 437 14.95 -12.98 27.96
N HIS A 438 14.08 -12.07 28.39
CA HIS A 438 13.51 -12.12 29.74
C HIS A 438 12.62 -13.35 29.93
N TRP A 439 11.85 -13.73 28.91
CA TRP A 439 10.99 -14.90 28.96
C TRP A 439 11.78 -16.19 29.07
N LEU A 440 12.91 -16.33 28.34
CA LEU A 440 13.83 -17.47 28.43
C LEU A 440 14.27 -17.71 29.88
N PHE A 441 14.63 -16.66 30.61
CA PHE A 441 15.01 -16.76 32.02
C PHE A 441 13.80 -17.00 32.94
N TYR A 442 12.67 -16.35 32.67
CA TYR A 442 11.48 -16.50 33.49
C TYR A 442 10.93 -17.92 33.44
N ARG A 443 10.83 -18.57 32.28
CA ARG A 443 10.19 -19.89 32.15
C ARG A 443 10.95 -21.06 32.79
N ARG A 444 12.18 -20.86 33.28
CA ARG A 444 13.06 -21.92 33.79
C ARG A 444 12.48 -22.69 34.98
N LYS A 445 11.58 -22.04 35.72
CA LYS A 445 10.89 -22.61 36.88
C LYS A 445 9.37 -22.56 36.61
N PRO A 446 8.56 -23.48 37.14
CA PRO A 446 7.11 -23.39 37.02
C PRO A 446 6.58 -22.12 37.67
N ALA A 447 5.41 -21.63 37.22
CA ALA A 447 4.75 -20.49 37.86
C ALA A 447 4.37 -20.84 39.29
N SER A 448 4.58 -19.89 40.21
CA SER A 448 4.25 -20.05 41.63
C SER A 448 2.77 -19.83 41.93
N VAL A 449 2.04 -19.11 41.07
CA VAL A 449 0.65 -18.71 41.30
C VAL A 449 -0.21 -19.02 40.08
N ALA A 450 -1.33 -19.71 40.31
CA ALA A 450 -2.35 -19.92 39.30
C ALA A 450 -3.27 -18.69 39.21
N TYR A 451 -3.18 -17.95 38.12
CA TYR A 451 -4.07 -16.82 37.86
C TYR A 451 -5.39 -17.31 37.26
N SER A 452 -6.47 -16.59 37.56
CA SER A 452 -7.76 -16.81 36.92
C SER A 452 -7.66 -16.60 35.40
N SER A 453 -8.29 -17.49 34.63
CA SER A 453 -8.35 -17.41 33.16
C SER A 453 -8.97 -16.11 32.64
N TYR A 454 -9.74 -15.40 33.47
CA TYR A 454 -10.38 -14.13 33.13
C TYR A 454 -9.44 -12.93 33.22
N LEU A 455 -8.28 -13.06 33.88
CA LEU A 455 -7.34 -11.95 34.07
C LEU A 455 -6.73 -11.46 32.75
N ALA A 456 -6.44 -12.39 31.83
CA ALA A 456 -5.97 -12.07 30.49
C ALA A 456 -7.02 -11.25 29.69
N SER A 457 -8.29 -11.62 29.81
CA SER A 457 -9.39 -10.88 29.22
C SER A 457 -9.56 -9.50 29.87
N GLY A 458 -9.38 -9.40 31.19
CA GLY A 458 -9.42 -8.14 31.93
C GLY A 458 -8.32 -7.17 31.49
N LEU A 459 -7.08 -7.64 31.30
CA LEU A 459 -5.98 -6.83 30.80
C LEU A 459 -6.20 -6.38 29.34
N ALA A 460 -6.72 -7.26 28.48
CA ALA A 460 -7.09 -6.90 27.11
C ALA A 460 -8.22 -5.86 27.07
N PHE A 461 -9.20 -5.98 27.96
CA PHE A 461 -10.27 -4.99 28.10
C PHE A 461 -9.75 -3.65 28.64
N LEU A 462 -8.85 -3.68 29.62
CA LEU A 462 -8.20 -2.48 30.16
C LEU A 462 -7.40 -1.74 29.07
N LEU A 463 -6.67 -2.47 28.23
CA LEU A 463 -5.97 -1.92 27.06
C LEU A 463 -6.94 -1.14 26.15
N LEU A 464 -8.10 -1.72 25.84
CA LEU A 464 -9.12 -1.08 24.99
C LEU A 464 -9.71 0.16 25.64
N ILE A 465 -9.97 0.14 26.94
CA ILE A 465 -10.47 1.31 27.68
C ILE A 465 -9.42 2.41 27.71
N ALA A 466 -8.19 2.10 28.08
CA ALA A 466 -7.12 3.09 28.21
C ALA A 466 -6.76 3.73 26.87
N SER A 467 -6.74 2.95 25.79
CA SER A 467 -6.53 3.47 24.43
C SER A 467 -7.70 4.32 23.94
N SER A 468 -8.95 3.92 24.24
CA SER A 468 -10.13 4.73 23.92
C SER A 468 -10.14 6.06 24.69
N LEU A 469 -9.79 6.03 25.98
CA LEU A 469 -9.67 7.23 26.80
C LEU A 469 -8.54 8.14 26.31
N SER A 470 -7.38 7.57 25.97
CA SER A 470 -6.26 8.30 25.36
C SER A 470 -6.67 8.97 24.05
N GLY A 471 -7.44 8.26 23.21
CA GLY A 471 -8.02 8.81 21.99
C GLY A 471 -8.92 9.99 22.28
N LEU A 472 -9.91 9.83 23.16
CA LEU A 472 -10.84 10.91 23.50
C LEU A 472 -10.14 12.19 24.00
N LEU A 473 -9.11 12.03 24.83
CA LEU A 473 -8.37 13.16 25.40
C LEU A 473 -7.47 13.87 24.37
N ASN A 474 -6.79 13.10 23.50
CA ASN A 474 -5.73 13.63 22.63
C ASN A 474 -6.16 13.85 21.18
N TYR A 475 -7.33 13.36 20.75
CA TYR A 475 -7.75 13.32 19.34
C TYR A 475 -7.64 14.68 18.63
N ASN A 476 -8.11 15.75 19.26
CA ASN A 476 -8.10 17.09 18.66
C ASN A 476 -6.67 17.62 18.48
N GLN A 477 -5.77 17.30 19.40
CA GLN A 477 -4.36 17.69 19.30
C GLN A 477 -3.66 16.86 18.21
N GLU A 478 -3.86 15.54 18.22
CA GLU A 478 -3.25 14.62 17.24
C GLU A 478 -3.71 14.92 15.81
N ILE A 479 -4.98 15.28 15.59
CA ILE A 479 -5.44 15.70 14.26
C ILE A 479 -4.72 16.94 13.78
N ARG A 480 -4.53 17.94 14.65
CA ARG A 480 -3.86 19.20 14.29
C ARG A 480 -2.38 18.96 14.00
N GLY A 481 -1.70 18.21 14.85
CA GLY A 481 -0.28 17.90 14.68
C GLY A 481 0.00 17.14 13.38
N HIS A 482 -0.89 16.23 12.99
CA HIS A 482 -0.75 15.43 11.77
C HIS A 482 -1.24 16.12 10.48
N GLN A 483 -1.65 17.39 10.52
CA GLN A 483 -1.97 18.11 9.29
C GLN A 483 -0.70 18.36 8.48
N PRO A 484 -0.74 18.17 7.14
CA PRO A 484 0.42 18.43 6.30
C PRO A 484 0.75 19.93 6.31
N TYR A 485 2.02 20.24 6.61
CA TYR A 485 2.54 21.60 6.53
C TYR A 485 3.07 21.90 5.14
N PHE A 486 2.65 23.04 4.60
CA PHE A 486 3.05 23.52 3.30
C PHE A 486 3.72 24.88 3.47
N ALA A 487 5.05 24.91 3.43
CA ALA A 487 5.81 26.15 3.47
C ALA A 487 5.33 27.09 2.35
N GLN A 488 4.96 28.32 2.73
CA GLN A 488 4.52 29.35 1.81
C GLN A 488 5.69 30.25 1.45
N TYR A 489 5.87 30.51 0.17
CA TYR A 489 6.93 31.37 -0.35
C TYR A 489 6.30 32.56 -1.06
N VAL A 490 6.85 33.76 -0.86
CA VAL A 490 6.34 34.99 -1.46
C VAL A 490 7.42 35.63 -2.33
N PHE A 491 7.09 35.91 -3.58
CA PHE A 491 7.96 36.56 -4.55
C PHE A 491 7.46 37.96 -4.93
N THR A 492 8.33 38.80 -5.45
CA THR A 492 7.91 40.04 -6.12
C THR A 492 7.47 39.72 -7.55
N ASP A 493 6.52 40.49 -8.07
CA ASP A 493 6.01 40.36 -9.44
C ASP A 493 7.14 40.43 -10.47
N HIS A 494 8.09 41.35 -10.27
CA HIS A 494 9.28 41.51 -11.11
C HIS A 494 10.18 40.27 -11.08
N LEU A 495 10.47 39.70 -9.91
CA LEU A 495 11.35 38.54 -9.77
C LEU A 495 10.75 37.30 -10.44
N TRP A 496 9.43 37.07 -10.28
CA TRP A 496 8.74 35.96 -10.93
C TRP A 496 8.64 36.15 -12.45
N TRP A 497 8.29 37.36 -12.92
CA TRP A 497 8.11 37.63 -14.35
C TRP A 497 9.43 37.63 -15.13
N ASN A 498 10.52 38.11 -14.52
CA ASN A 498 11.86 38.22 -15.12
C ASN A 498 12.79 37.04 -14.78
N GLN A 499 12.24 35.90 -14.37
CA GLN A 499 13.03 34.72 -14.07
C GLN A 499 13.76 34.19 -15.32
N SER A 500 15.09 34.07 -15.24
CA SER A 500 15.93 33.43 -16.26
C SER A 500 16.17 31.94 -15.95
N LYS A 501 16.09 31.58 -14.68
CA LYS A 501 16.07 30.19 -14.18
C LYS A 501 14.74 29.95 -13.48
N PRO A 502 14.16 28.74 -13.59
CA PRO A 502 12.88 28.44 -12.95
C PRO A 502 12.98 28.56 -11.42
N LEU A 503 12.13 29.40 -10.85
CA LEU A 503 12.05 29.64 -9.40
C LEU A 503 11.16 28.60 -8.68
N LEU A 504 10.23 27.99 -9.41
CA LEU A 504 9.31 26.98 -8.93
C LEU A 504 9.77 25.57 -9.37
N PRO A 505 9.30 24.50 -8.71
CA PRO A 505 9.63 23.12 -9.08
C PRO A 505 9.34 22.82 -10.55
N ILE A 506 10.34 22.27 -11.23
CA ILE A 506 10.30 21.99 -12.67
C ILE A 506 9.68 20.62 -12.96
N TYR A 507 9.86 19.68 -12.03
CA TYR A 507 9.43 18.29 -12.19
C TYR A 507 8.21 17.99 -11.34
N ARG A 508 7.27 17.28 -11.96
CA ARG A 508 6.27 16.51 -11.24
C ARG A 508 6.86 15.17 -10.88
N VAL A 509 6.77 14.79 -9.61
CA VAL A 509 7.21 13.48 -9.12
C VAL A 509 6.07 12.47 -9.09
N ASN A 510 6.38 11.18 -9.16
CA ASN A 510 5.45 10.11 -8.86
C ASN A 510 5.27 9.95 -7.35
N ARG A 511 4.44 9.00 -6.95
CA ARG A 511 4.17 8.66 -5.53
C ARG A 511 5.39 8.12 -4.78
N LEU A 512 6.46 7.77 -5.49
CA LEU A 512 7.73 7.27 -4.93
C LEU A 512 8.84 8.35 -4.93
N GLY A 513 8.56 9.55 -5.44
CA GLY A 513 9.53 10.67 -5.50
C GLY A 513 10.34 10.78 -6.79
N HIS A 514 10.16 9.91 -7.78
CA HIS A 514 10.88 9.99 -9.06
C HIS A 514 10.20 10.96 -10.04
N PRO A 515 10.94 11.75 -10.83
CA PRO A 515 10.37 12.69 -11.79
C PRO A 515 9.66 11.97 -12.96
N VAL A 516 8.47 12.46 -13.32
CA VAL A 516 7.58 11.86 -14.33
C VAL A 516 7.36 12.78 -15.52
N SER A 517 7.19 14.08 -15.27
CA SER A 517 6.85 15.07 -16.31
C SER A 517 7.30 16.47 -15.89
N TYR A 518 7.44 17.38 -16.85
CA TYR A 518 7.70 18.79 -16.59
C TYR A 518 6.43 19.56 -16.21
N PHE A 519 6.59 20.61 -15.41
CA PHE A 519 5.64 21.72 -15.34
C PHE A 519 6.04 22.76 -16.39
N ASN A 520 5.29 22.83 -17.49
CA ASN A 520 5.52 23.77 -18.59
C ASN A 520 4.58 24.99 -18.57
N LEU A 521 3.77 25.14 -17.53
CA LEU A 521 2.82 26.24 -17.38
C LEU A 521 2.87 26.81 -15.96
N GLN A 522 2.90 28.13 -15.84
CA GLN A 522 2.73 28.88 -14.61
C GLN A 522 1.75 30.03 -14.83
N TYR A 523 0.74 30.13 -13.98
CA TYR A 523 -0.34 31.10 -14.12
C TYR A 523 -0.55 31.88 -12.82
N ALA A 524 -0.44 33.19 -12.88
CA ALA A 524 -0.79 34.10 -11.80
C ALA A 524 -2.15 34.74 -12.12
N GLY A 525 -3.22 34.20 -11.55
CA GLY A 525 -4.59 34.61 -11.86
C GLY A 525 -5.65 33.73 -11.21
N THR A 526 -6.93 34.01 -11.48
CA THR A 526 -8.07 33.24 -10.96
C THR A 526 -8.44 32.05 -11.84
N VAL A 527 -8.54 30.86 -11.24
CA VAL A 527 -8.89 29.61 -11.95
C VAL A 527 -10.20 29.73 -12.75
N SER A 528 -11.20 30.44 -12.25
CA SER A 528 -12.48 30.64 -12.94
C SER A 528 -12.34 31.44 -14.25
N ARG A 529 -11.42 32.41 -14.31
CA ARG A 529 -11.21 33.24 -15.51
C ARG A 529 -10.41 32.51 -16.58
N ILE A 530 -9.37 31.77 -16.18
CA ILE A 530 -8.66 30.90 -17.14
C ILE A 530 -9.57 29.79 -17.65
N GLU A 531 -10.42 29.21 -16.79
CA GLU A 531 -11.44 28.23 -17.20
C GLU A 531 -12.41 28.82 -18.24
N SER A 532 -12.97 30.01 -18.00
CA SER A 532 -13.90 30.64 -18.93
C SER A 532 -13.22 31.04 -20.25
N SER A 533 -12.00 31.56 -20.20
CA SER A 533 -11.23 31.96 -21.38
C SER A 533 -10.87 30.76 -22.26
N LEU A 534 -10.40 29.68 -21.63
CA LEU A 534 -10.12 28.42 -22.33
C LEU A 534 -11.42 27.82 -22.90
N SER A 535 -12.52 27.86 -22.15
CA SER A 535 -13.82 27.34 -22.61
C SER A 535 -14.35 28.12 -23.82
N ALA A 536 -14.18 29.44 -23.85
CA ALA A 536 -14.57 30.29 -24.98
C ALA A 536 -13.80 29.93 -26.27
N PHE A 537 -12.56 29.47 -26.15
CA PHE A 537 -11.75 29.00 -27.29
C PHE A 537 -12.07 27.54 -27.69
N GLY A 538 -12.95 26.84 -26.96
CA GLY A 538 -13.39 25.48 -27.25
C GLY A 538 -12.74 24.38 -26.40
N TRP A 539 -11.99 24.73 -25.34
CA TRP A 539 -11.54 23.74 -24.36
C TRP A 539 -12.74 23.23 -23.54
N ARG A 540 -12.75 21.93 -23.23
CA ARG A 540 -13.82 21.28 -22.47
C ARG A 540 -13.33 20.93 -21.08
N LYS A 541 -14.04 21.40 -20.05
CA LYS A 541 -13.78 21.02 -18.66
C LYS A 541 -14.13 19.56 -18.42
N GLN A 542 -13.20 18.85 -17.79
CA GLN A 542 -13.41 17.47 -17.42
C GLN A 542 -13.70 17.34 -15.93
N ASN A 543 -14.95 17.01 -15.61
CA ASN A 543 -15.37 16.63 -14.26
C ASN A 543 -15.36 15.11 -14.15
N GLU A 544 -14.21 14.53 -13.84
CA GLU A 544 -14.11 13.09 -13.66
C GLU A 544 -14.07 12.69 -12.18
N SER A 545 -15.02 11.83 -11.81
CA SER A 545 -14.91 11.00 -10.62
C SER A 545 -14.40 9.62 -11.05
N LEU A 546 -13.54 9.02 -10.22
CA LEU A 546 -13.04 7.64 -10.40
C LEU A 546 -14.17 6.67 -10.79
N TYR A 547 -15.34 6.85 -10.15
CA TYR A 547 -16.56 6.07 -10.41
C TYR A 547 -17.11 6.25 -11.83
N ARG A 548 -17.19 7.48 -12.36
CA ARG A 548 -17.68 7.74 -13.72
C ARG A 548 -16.72 7.21 -14.78
N SER A 549 -15.41 7.36 -14.58
CA SER A 549 -14.39 6.83 -15.49
C SER A 549 -14.41 5.29 -15.52
N LEU A 550 -14.68 4.64 -14.38
CA LEU A 550 -14.89 3.19 -14.31
C LEU A 550 -16.18 2.74 -14.99
N LEU A 551 -17.32 3.41 -14.75
CA LEU A 551 -18.60 3.08 -15.38
C LEU A 551 -18.57 3.18 -16.91
N LYS A 552 -17.94 4.24 -17.45
CA LYS A 552 -17.80 4.40 -18.91
C LYS A 552 -17.01 3.24 -19.52
N ARG A 553 -15.94 2.80 -18.84
CA ARG A 553 -15.11 1.66 -19.27
C ARG A 553 -15.87 0.33 -19.13
N LEU A 554 -16.66 0.15 -18.07
CA LEU A 554 -17.55 -1.00 -17.89
C LEU A 554 -18.57 -1.15 -19.03
N ASN A 555 -19.09 -0.03 -19.54
CA ASN A 555 -20.02 -0.01 -20.68
C ASN A 555 -19.33 -0.15 -22.07
N GLY A 556 -18.08 -0.63 -22.13
CA GLY A 556 -17.42 -0.96 -23.40
C GLY A 556 -16.96 0.24 -24.24
N HIS A 557 -16.96 1.46 -23.70
CA HIS A 557 -16.38 2.62 -24.39
C HIS A 557 -14.85 2.59 -24.23
N SER A 558 -14.18 1.76 -25.04
CA SER A 558 -12.73 1.61 -25.08
C SER A 558 -12.05 2.75 -25.87
N SER A 559 -12.25 3.98 -25.41
CA SER A 559 -11.39 5.09 -25.86
C SER A 559 -10.06 4.97 -25.12
N TYR A 560 -9.11 4.29 -25.75
CA TYR A 560 -7.70 4.04 -25.37
C TYR A 560 -6.89 5.27 -24.87
N ALA A 561 -7.51 6.43 -24.73
CA ALA A 561 -6.86 7.70 -24.52
C ALA A 561 -7.46 8.53 -23.36
N GLU A 562 -8.63 8.18 -22.81
CA GLU A 562 -9.28 9.02 -21.78
C GLU A 562 -8.68 8.80 -20.38
N MET A 563 -7.73 9.70 -20.06
CA MET A 563 -7.19 10.10 -18.75
C MET A 563 -6.70 9.02 -17.78
N PRO A 564 -5.71 9.36 -16.93
CA PRO A 564 -5.20 8.39 -15.99
C PRO A 564 -6.22 8.03 -14.91
N LEU A 565 -6.40 6.73 -14.69
CA LEU A 565 -7.32 6.12 -13.73
C LEU A 565 -6.98 6.55 -12.30
N MET A 566 -5.70 6.83 -12.04
CA MET A 566 -5.23 7.49 -10.82
C MET A 566 -4.95 8.97 -11.05
N ALA A 567 -5.45 9.80 -10.13
CA ALA A 567 -5.18 11.23 -10.13
C ALA A 567 -3.67 11.50 -10.05
N GLN A 568 -3.18 12.35 -10.95
CA GLN A 568 -1.81 12.86 -10.93
C GLN A 568 -1.68 13.89 -9.80
N LEU A 569 -0.93 13.56 -8.75
CA LEU A 569 -0.79 14.41 -7.57
C LEU A 569 0.41 15.36 -7.69
N TYR A 570 0.27 16.54 -7.10
CA TYR A 570 1.38 17.44 -6.75
C TYR A 570 1.24 17.80 -5.28
N GLN A 571 2.29 17.54 -4.48
CA GLN A 571 2.25 17.73 -3.02
C GLN A 571 1.01 17.09 -2.37
N ASN A 572 0.67 15.87 -2.80
CA ASN A 572 -0.53 15.12 -2.41
C ASN A 572 -1.88 15.80 -2.69
N ARG A 573 -1.90 16.85 -3.53
CA ARG A 573 -3.12 17.50 -4.00
C ARG A 573 -3.45 17.08 -5.43
N LYS A 574 -4.74 16.85 -5.67
CA LYS A 574 -5.30 16.63 -7.02
C LYS A 574 -5.24 17.93 -7.84
N PRO A 575 -5.21 17.85 -9.17
CA PRO A 575 -5.34 19.04 -10.02
C PRO A 575 -6.68 19.73 -9.74
N VAL A 576 -6.66 21.05 -9.67
CA VAL A 576 -7.84 21.90 -9.45
C VAL A 576 -8.63 22.08 -10.74
N LEU A 577 -7.93 22.12 -11.88
CA LEU A 577 -8.55 22.23 -13.20
C LEU A 577 -7.95 21.20 -14.15
N ILE A 578 -8.81 20.48 -14.86
CA ILE A 578 -8.47 19.60 -15.97
C ILE A 578 -9.31 19.99 -17.17
N MET A 579 -8.66 20.33 -18.27
CA MET A 579 -9.30 20.74 -19.52
C MET A 579 -8.73 19.92 -20.66
N THR A 580 -9.58 19.56 -21.63
CA THR A 580 -9.14 18.92 -22.87
C THR A 580 -9.53 19.73 -24.08
N TYR A 581 -8.68 19.72 -25.09
CA TYR A 581 -8.93 20.41 -26.35
C TYR A 581 -8.65 19.48 -27.52
N ASP A 582 -9.57 19.42 -28.46
CA ASP A 582 -9.42 18.67 -29.70
C ASP A 582 -9.18 19.66 -30.83
N PRO A 583 -7.94 19.77 -31.36
CA PRO A 583 -7.61 20.71 -32.42
C PRO A 583 -8.43 20.46 -33.70
N LYS A 584 -8.93 21.53 -34.32
CA LYS A 584 -9.61 21.45 -35.63
C LYS A 584 -8.65 21.10 -36.77
N ASP A 585 -7.36 21.35 -36.59
CA ASP A 585 -6.29 21.10 -37.57
C ASP A 585 -5.90 19.61 -37.69
N GLY A 586 -6.66 18.71 -37.05
CA GLY A 586 -6.37 17.27 -37.00
C GLY A 586 -5.21 16.88 -36.09
N GLY A 587 -4.66 17.81 -35.30
CA GLY A 587 -3.62 17.53 -34.32
C GLY A 587 -4.09 16.71 -33.12
N PRO A 588 -3.17 16.18 -32.29
CA PRO A 588 -3.51 15.36 -31.13
C PRO A 588 -4.35 16.14 -30.12
N SER A 589 -5.34 15.48 -29.52
CA SER A 589 -6.07 16.01 -28.37
C SER A 589 -5.07 16.44 -27.28
N LEU A 590 -5.26 17.61 -26.69
CA LEU A 590 -4.41 18.15 -25.65
C LEU A 590 -5.07 18.04 -24.29
N VAL A 591 -4.26 17.85 -23.25
CA VAL A 591 -4.72 17.84 -21.87
C VAL A 591 -3.95 18.88 -21.07
N LEU A 592 -4.69 19.85 -20.52
CA LEU A 592 -4.18 20.85 -19.58
C LEU A 592 -4.58 20.44 -18.17
N ARG A 593 -3.60 20.45 -17.26
CA ARG A 593 -3.82 20.23 -15.82
C ARG A 593 -3.19 21.36 -15.03
N LEU A 594 -3.91 21.89 -14.06
CA LEU A 594 -3.43 22.92 -13.13
C LEU A 594 -3.54 22.45 -11.69
N TRP A 595 -2.48 22.70 -10.92
CA TRP A 595 -2.37 22.41 -9.50
C TRP A 595 -2.13 23.71 -8.72
N ARG A 596 -2.61 23.72 -7.49
CA ARG A 596 -2.33 24.79 -6.52
C ARG A 596 -0.88 24.66 -6.04
N SER A 597 -0.08 25.71 -6.19
CA SER A 597 1.25 25.79 -5.56
C SER A 597 1.20 26.50 -4.19
N ASN A 598 2.33 26.49 -3.48
CA ASN A 598 2.50 27.25 -2.22
C ASN A 598 3.23 28.59 -2.43
N TYR A 599 3.46 28.98 -3.69
CA TYR A 599 4.14 30.21 -4.05
C TYR A 599 3.11 31.30 -4.33
N HIS A 600 3.34 32.49 -3.78
CA HIS A 600 2.46 33.65 -3.90
C HIS A 600 3.25 34.86 -4.39
N LEU A 601 2.56 35.85 -4.95
CA LEU A 601 3.15 37.14 -5.29
C LEU A 601 2.81 38.15 -4.20
N LYS A 602 3.73 39.07 -3.88
CA LYS A 602 3.59 40.02 -2.77
C LYS A 602 2.30 40.85 -2.81
N HIS A 603 1.89 41.27 -4.01
CA HIS A 603 0.68 42.09 -4.22
C HIS A 603 -0.51 41.28 -4.75
N TYR A 604 -0.42 39.95 -4.76
CA TYR A 604 -1.46 39.07 -5.28
C TYR A 604 -1.87 38.03 -4.23
N ARG A 605 -3.14 38.04 -3.83
CA ARG A 605 -3.65 37.15 -2.77
C ARG A 605 -3.71 35.67 -3.19
N GLN A 606 -3.79 35.39 -4.49
CA GLN A 606 -3.91 34.02 -4.96
C GLN A 606 -2.52 33.40 -5.20
N PRO A 607 -2.40 32.07 -5.04
CA PRO A 607 -1.16 31.38 -5.35
C PRO A 607 -0.88 31.42 -6.86
N ILE A 608 0.40 31.29 -7.20
CA ILE A 608 0.82 30.97 -8.56
C ILE A 608 0.37 29.54 -8.84
N TRP A 609 -0.44 29.32 -9.87
CA TRP A 609 -0.84 28.00 -10.33
C TRP A 609 0.28 27.40 -11.17
N ILE A 610 0.57 26.12 -10.95
CA ILE A 610 1.53 25.37 -11.78
C ILE A 610 0.77 24.34 -12.60
N GLY A 611 1.20 24.09 -13.83
CA GLY A 611 0.47 23.24 -14.74
C GLY A 611 1.35 22.50 -15.72
N SER A 612 0.73 21.51 -16.35
CA SER A 612 1.32 20.76 -17.44
C SER A 612 0.32 20.70 -18.59
N VAL A 613 0.79 20.97 -19.80
CA VAL A 613 0.06 20.85 -21.05
C VAL A 613 0.83 19.86 -21.91
N HIS A 614 0.19 18.77 -22.30
CA HIS A 614 0.78 17.77 -23.17
C HIS A 614 -0.26 17.18 -24.10
N SER A 615 0.21 16.58 -25.19
CA SER A 615 -0.62 15.77 -26.07
C SER A 615 -1.08 14.50 -25.35
N LYS A 616 -2.33 14.15 -25.58
CA LYS A 616 -2.90 12.86 -25.23
C LYS A 616 -2.17 11.81 -26.08
N ALA A 617 -1.69 10.73 -25.46
CA ALA A 617 -0.99 9.67 -26.18
C ALA A 617 -1.88 9.14 -27.33
N LEU A 618 -1.38 9.24 -28.56
CA LEU A 618 -2.10 8.84 -29.77
C LEU A 618 -2.08 7.31 -29.93
N SER A 619 -3.18 6.76 -30.44
CA SER A 619 -3.25 5.34 -30.82
C SER A 619 -2.35 5.06 -32.03
N LYS A 620 -1.70 3.89 -32.09
CA LYS A 620 -0.84 3.46 -33.22
C LYS A 620 -1.51 3.59 -34.60
N LYS A 621 -2.84 3.56 -34.67
CA LYS A 621 -3.62 3.78 -35.90
C LYS A 621 -3.62 5.23 -36.39
N GLN A 622 -3.46 6.22 -35.50
CA GLN A 622 -3.36 7.64 -35.85
C GLN A 622 -1.92 8.05 -36.17
N ILE A 623 -0.94 7.42 -35.50
CA ILE A 623 0.50 7.67 -35.75
C ILE A 623 0.88 7.31 -37.21
N ALA A 624 0.25 6.29 -37.79
CA ALA A 624 0.50 5.88 -39.18
C ALA A 624 -0.02 6.90 -40.22
N THR A 625 -1.06 7.66 -39.88
CA THR A 625 -1.67 8.68 -40.75
C THR A 625 -1.05 10.07 -40.59
N GLU A 626 -0.36 10.35 -39.48
CA GLU A 626 0.17 11.67 -39.10
C GLU A 626 1.55 12.03 -39.65
N THR A 627 2.24 11.12 -40.35
CA THR A 627 3.63 11.37 -40.83
C THR A 627 3.76 12.45 -41.93
N LYS A 628 2.71 13.24 -42.22
CA LYS A 628 2.73 14.26 -43.29
C LYS A 628 2.31 15.68 -42.89
N THR A 629 1.94 15.97 -41.64
CA THR A 629 1.53 17.33 -41.24
C THR A 629 2.31 17.85 -40.03
N ALA A 630 2.99 18.99 -40.19
CA ALA A 630 3.63 19.69 -39.08
C ALA A 630 2.56 20.30 -38.16
N HIS A 631 2.29 19.67 -37.02
CA HIS A 631 1.35 20.18 -36.04
C HIS A 631 1.99 21.24 -35.13
N HIS A 632 1.17 22.19 -34.67
CA HIS A 632 1.64 23.18 -33.70
C HIS A 632 1.93 22.54 -32.33
N PRO A 633 2.94 23.04 -31.59
CA PRO A 633 3.25 22.61 -30.24
C PRO A 633 2.05 22.76 -29.28
N ALA A 634 1.96 21.94 -28.24
CA ALA A 634 0.86 21.94 -27.27
C ALA A 634 0.67 23.29 -26.58
N LEU A 635 1.76 24.03 -26.30
CA LEU A 635 1.68 25.38 -25.71
C LEU A 635 1.06 26.42 -26.66
N TYR A 636 1.15 26.22 -27.98
CA TYR A 636 0.59 27.16 -28.97
C TYR A 636 -0.92 27.36 -28.78
N TYR A 637 -1.67 26.28 -28.61
CA TYR A 637 -3.12 26.33 -28.45
C TYR A 637 -3.56 27.03 -27.15
N VAL A 638 -2.76 26.90 -26.09
CA VAL A 638 -2.99 27.61 -24.82
C VAL A 638 -2.71 29.10 -24.98
N ARG A 639 -1.63 29.45 -25.69
CA ARG A 639 -1.29 30.85 -25.98
C ARG A 639 -2.36 31.56 -26.79
N MET A 640 -2.91 30.90 -27.81
CA MET A 640 -4.01 31.44 -28.61
C MET A 640 -5.28 31.65 -27.78
N ALA A 641 -5.65 30.67 -26.96
CA ALA A 641 -6.84 30.76 -26.11
C ALA A 641 -6.73 31.86 -25.04
N LEU A 642 -5.52 32.27 -24.69
CA LEU A 642 -5.23 33.24 -23.63
C LEU A 642 -4.53 34.51 -24.16
N SER A 643 -4.75 34.86 -25.44
CA SER A 643 -4.11 36.03 -26.08
C SER A 643 -4.34 37.37 -25.36
N GLN A 644 -5.44 37.48 -24.61
CA GLN A 644 -5.79 38.64 -23.79
C GLN A 644 -4.96 38.79 -22.50
N TYR A 645 -4.16 37.78 -22.13
CA TYR A 645 -3.31 37.79 -20.94
C TYR A 645 -1.87 38.16 -21.30
N LEU A 646 -1.11 38.68 -20.33
CA LEU A 646 0.33 38.84 -20.50
C LEU A 646 0.99 37.46 -20.52
N GLN A 647 1.82 37.19 -21.52
CA GLN A 647 2.50 35.91 -21.71
C GLN A 647 4.01 36.07 -21.88
N ARG A 648 4.80 35.13 -21.36
CA ARG A 648 6.25 35.06 -21.56
C ARG A 648 6.74 33.62 -21.58
N GLU A 649 7.71 33.30 -22.43
CA GLU A 649 8.37 31.99 -22.45
C GLU A 649 9.76 32.04 -21.81
N VAL A 650 10.11 30.99 -21.07
CA VAL A 650 11.44 30.76 -20.49
C VAL A 650 11.87 29.34 -20.85
N ALA A 651 13.12 29.14 -21.27
CA ALA A 651 13.64 27.81 -21.56
C ALA A 651 13.89 27.04 -20.25
N LEU A 652 13.44 25.77 -20.17
CA LEU A 652 13.75 24.92 -19.02
C LEU A 652 15.14 24.30 -19.18
N PRO A 653 15.92 24.18 -18.08
CA PRO A 653 17.18 23.45 -18.12
C PRO A 653 16.90 21.95 -18.27
N VAL A 654 17.01 21.44 -19.49
CA VAL A 654 16.79 20.02 -19.81
C VAL A 654 18.08 19.24 -19.64
N ASN A 655 18.03 18.12 -18.91
CA ASN A 655 19.09 17.12 -18.98
C ASN A 655 18.74 16.08 -20.06
N PRO A 656 19.39 16.08 -21.24
CA PRO A 656 19.00 15.23 -22.38
C PRO A 656 19.14 13.73 -22.11
N SER A 657 19.88 13.33 -21.06
CA SER A 657 20.07 11.93 -20.68
C SER A 657 18.87 11.31 -19.93
N LYS A 658 17.95 12.14 -19.39
CA LYS A 658 16.86 11.67 -18.51
C LYS A 658 15.53 11.60 -19.28
N LYS A 659 15.21 10.41 -19.81
CA LYS A 659 13.94 10.15 -20.51
C LYS A 659 12.77 10.15 -19.52
N LEU A 660 11.85 11.11 -19.64
CA LEU A 660 10.63 11.20 -18.82
C LEU A 660 9.50 10.34 -19.38
N LEU A 661 8.54 9.99 -18.51
CA LEU A 661 7.39 9.12 -18.85
C LEU A 661 6.35 9.82 -19.73
N ILE A 662 6.14 11.11 -19.51
CA ILE A 662 5.24 11.95 -20.32
C ILE A 662 6.12 12.96 -21.05
N ASP A 663 6.00 12.97 -22.37
CA ASP A 663 6.70 13.96 -23.18
C ASP A 663 5.99 15.31 -23.05
N VAL A 664 6.73 16.30 -22.58
CA VAL A 664 6.25 17.66 -22.32
C VAL A 664 7.30 18.59 -22.88
N GLU A 665 6.84 19.62 -23.60
CA GLU A 665 7.74 20.62 -24.16
C GLU A 665 8.64 21.24 -23.08
N PRO A 666 9.96 21.31 -23.32
CA PRO A 666 10.94 21.82 -22.36
C PRO A 666 10.97 23.36 -22.28
N LYS A 667 9.79 23.98 -22.31
CA LYS A 667 9.60 25.42 -22.19
C LYS A 667 8.64 25.70 -21.06
N LEU A 668 8.83 26.80 -20.36
CA LEU A 668 7.94 27.28 -19.33
C LEU A 668 7.18 28.49 -19.86
N LEU A 669 5.85 28.37 -19.95
CA LEU A 669 4.96 29.47 -20.28
C LEU A 669 4.48 30.15 -18.99
N LEU A 670 4.80 31.43 -18.84
CA LEU A 670 4.34 32.32 -17.78
C LEU A 670 3.13 33.10 -18.28
N ILE A 671 2.04 33.07 -17.52
CA ILE A 671 0.81 33.79 -17.83
C ILE A 671 0.42 34.64 -16.62
N LYS A 672 0.29 35.96 -16.81
CA LYS A 672 -0.15 36.90 -15.77
C LYS A 672 -1.50 37.49 -16.14
N GLU A 673 -2.43 37.45 -15.20
CA GLU A 673 -3.68 38.20 -15.26
C GLU A 673 -3.43 39.68 -14.93
N LEU A 674 -3.96 40.58 -15.75
CA LEU A 674 -3.92 42.01 -15.50
C LEU A 674 -4.82 42.34 -14.29
N ALA A 675 -4.24 42.97 -13.27
CA ALA A 675 -5.03 43.47 -12.15
C ALA A 675 -6.01 44.57 -12.65
N PRO A 676 -7.21 44.72 -12.07
CA PRO A 676 -8.12 45.82 -12.42
C PRO A 676 -7.47 47.21 -12.32
N SER A 677 -6.50 47.38 -11.42
CA SER A 677 -5.70 48.60 -11.26
C SER A 677 -4.64 48.82 -12.34
N GLU A 678 -4.16 47.76 -13.00
CA GLU A 678 -3.17 47.85 -14.09
C GLU A 678 -3.85 48.15 -15.44
N LEU A 679 -5.13 47.80 -15.62
CA LEU A 679 -5.95 48.16 -16.79
C LEU A 679 -6.11 49.68 -16.97
N PHE A 680 -6.10 50.45 -15.88
CA PHE A 680 -6.17 51.91 -15.92
C PHE A 680 -4.86 52.59 -16.36
N ASN A 681 -3.72 51.90 -16.29
CA ASN A 681 -2.42 52.46 -16.69
C ASN A 681 -2.10 52.24 -18.17
N PHE A 682 -2.87 51.42 -18.91
CA PHE A 682 -2.66 51.20 -20.34
C PHE A 682 -3.30 52.27 -21.23
N THR A 683 -4.14 53.15 -20.68
CA THR A 683 -4.70 54.31 -21.41
C THR A 683 -3.81 55.55 -21.40
N VAL A 684 -2.60 55.50 -20.80
CA VAL A 684 -1.66 56.62 -20.83
C VAL A 684 -0.23 56.13 -21.10
N LEU A 685 0.25 56.34 -22.33
CA LEU A 685 1.68 56.35 -22.69
C LEU A 685 2.05 57.81 -23.05
N PRO A 686 3.32 58.23 -22.97
CA PRO A 686 4.18 58.31 -21.79
C PRO A 686 4.77 59.74 -21.63
N HIS A 687 5.28 60.09 -20.45
CA HIS A 687 6.27 61.16 -20.34
C HIS A 687 7.55 60.65 -19.67
N TYR A 688 8.63 60.77 -20.44
CA TYR A 688 10.02 60.55 -20.06
C TYR A 688 10.41 61.44 -18.88
N GLN A 689 11.18 60.89 -17.93
CA GLN A 689 12.32 61.59 -17.31
C GLN A 689 13.21 60.63 -16.50
N HIS A 690 14.40 60.38 -17.06
CA HIS A 690 15.77 60.18 -16.51
C HIS A 690 16.10 59.49 -15.16
N PRO A 691 17.35 58.97 -15.03
CA PRO A 691 17.72 57.87 -14.14
C PRO A 691 18.30 58.34 -12.79
N MET A 692 18.22 57.48 -11.77
CA MET A 692 19.10 57.54 -10.61
C MET A 692 19.70 56.16 -10.30
N THR A 693 20.97 56.25 -9.89
CA THR A 693 22.05 55.28 -9.69
C THR A 693 21.82 54.16 -8.66
N PRO A 694 22.65 53.10 -8.64
CA PRO A 694 22.43 51.89 -7.85
C PRO A 694 22.95 52.03 -6.42
N VAL A 695 22.25 51.40 -5.47
CA VAL A 695 22.74 51.22 -4.10
C VAL A 695 22.75 49.73 -3.75
N GLY A 696 23.94 49.22 -3.45
CA GLY A 696 24.20 48.21 -2.42
C GLY A 696 23.86 46.76 -2.74
N THR A 697 24.83 46.05 -3.31
CA THR A 697 25.02 44.60 -3.14
C THR A 697 25.52 44.27 -1.73
N ASN A 698 25.30 43.01 -1.32
CA ASN A 698 25.64 42.32 -0.05
C ASN A 698 24.41 42.23 0.88
N ASP A 699 23.83 41.09 1.21
CA ASP A 699 24.32 39.72 1.33
C ASP A 699 23.18 38.74 0.98
N PHE A 700 23.46 37.66 0.25
CA PHE A 700 22.78 36.34 0.34
C PHE A 700 23.43 35.36 -0.66
N LEU A 701 24.65 34.94 -0.35
CA LEU A 701 25.17 33.60 -0.67
C LEU A 701 24.96 32.82 0.64
N SER A 702 24.45 31.60 0.72
CA SER A 702 24.49 30.47 -0.18
C SER A 702 23.57 29.41 0.44
N PHE A 703 22.70 28.77 -0.34
CA PHE A 703 22.25 27.39 -0.09
C PHE A 703 21.64 26.90 -1.41
N GLN A 704 22.51 26.35 -2.25
CA GLN A 704 22.14 25.63 -3.44
C GLN A 704 22.38 24.14 -3.21
N ALA A 705 21.44 23.36 -3.74
CA ALA A 705 21.61 22.04 -4.33
C ALA A 705 21.83 20.83 -3.41
N THR A 706 20.73 20.11 -3.15
CA THR A 706 20.58 18.72 -3.64
C THR A 706 19.10 18.30 -3.55
N TYR A 707 18.44 18.07 -4.69
CA TYR A 707 17.26 17.23 -4.86
C TYR A 707 17.25 16.63 -6.26
#